data_AF-A0A831SLF3-F1
#
_entry.id   AF-A0A831SLF3-F1
#
_cell.length_a   1.000
_cell.length_b   1.000
_cell.length_c   1.000
_cell.angle_alpha   90.00
_cell.angle_beta   90.00
_cell.angle_gamma   90.00
#
_symmetry.space_group_name_H-M   'P 1'
#
loop_
_entity.id
_entity.type
_entity.pdbx_description
1 polymer ?
#
loop_
_entity_poly.entity_id
_entity_poly.type
_entity_poly.pdbx_seq_one_letter_code
_entity_poly.pdbx_strand_id
1 'polypeptide(L)'
;MSSPKTKGCLSINQNVTEIDIPIIKAWHSVTLTMYWTPEEPGNYTISFIADCYQEIDELNESNNILSKDVSVREGEVDLQVNEIIFSPEQPTAGQNVSLKARVTNIGTKKSSPCKGTFYVNGQILSTVSIRSLGVGGYFVTEPIKWKTEEVGSYTIRFWADSLNSIDESNEDNNNLTITIDVSSTDVIPPTVNISYSPSRVTEKDNVTFFVNARDESGIEYIYISVHSEPTLVYFGNISYETDTLIYACGPFPRKDKIYYYAIVEDKAGNTYRSPTYNFTVESYYEENLTVEVSVSPENPIEFDKIYLTAKAFYPYGIAELSILNYRDNYTLRRRENVTNVTFGPLGPFAPGTELAYWAKAIDIDGHIAYSEVLHITIGEVGRGNKKNVSAYENGMVFLVPDTDWRMVLSMASVSIWNEKNESMLSYFERHIRNAHPSQICFPVLVYHYENDTAIDVNPIINFLNYRWDASKVVIIGNPPTYLIEKLVAPKPVGAGLDEDQIDIWIANPSECVLNVRVSHIDGLQNAIERRWNFNLNVEAENNTLSNVSLRGFSDNALYQLRHKYWKEINKFVVTQDEYGTALNAAVYSSILNAPLLIQGHYDIDEIDGKRVYLVGSFSEKERTTIEEHAHVEQHYTLSELQDAIIRAGARNVILVNPLDPWIGDNGYDRVLGFSKFYYKQSMLAPFLAAAKKCVIVEASTLSYTEVDHILQDFIDNSALHTATPHIIILASPAAIPMARPNWPSQPELGTIYGASYVYFEVFNYNDIDIKRVNIRTGESHIYSFPDHQ
;
A
#
# COMPACT_ATOMS: atom_id res chain seq x y z
N MET A 1 110.93 39.96 -34.77
CA MET A 1 110.86 39.50 -36.17
C MET A 1 109.82 38.40 -36.21
N SER A 2 108.77 38.55 -37.01
CA SER A 2 107.78 37.48 -37.24
C SER A 2 108.44 36.36 -38.03
N SER A 3 108.41 35.12 -37.52
CA SER A 3 108.84 33.95 -38.31
C SER A 3 107.99 33.84 -39.58
N PRO A 4 108.58 33.55 -40.75
CA PRO A 4 107.84 33.53 -42.02
C PRO A 4 106.86 32.34 -42.07
N LYS A 5 105.65 32.60 -42.58
CA LYS A 5 104.75 31.56 -43.12
C LYS A 5 105.24 31.23 -44.53
N THR A 6 105.03 30.00 -44.98
CA THR A 6 105.38 29.59 -46.34
C THR A 6 104.15 29.10 -47.12
N LYS A 7 104.27 29.00 -48.46
CA LYS A 7 103.24 28.50 -49.38
C LYS A 7 103.52 27.07 -49.82
N GLY A 8 102.46 26.28 -49.89
CA GLY A 8 102.46 24.98 -50.57
C GLY A 8 101.79 25.09 -51.92
N CYS A 9 102.31 24.41 -52.93
CA CYS A 9 101.76 24.40 -54.27
C CYS A 9 101.30 22.98 -54.65
N LEU A 10 100.01 22.78 -54.95
CA LEU A 10 99.50 21.57 -55.57
C LEU A 10 99.40 21.74 -57.07
N SER A 11 100.12 20.93 -57.82
CA SER A 11 100.03 20.85 -59.27
C SER A 11 99.32 19.57 -59.69
N ILE A 12 98.24 19.72 -60.45
CA ILE A 12 97.56 18.61 -61.15
C ILE A 12 97.75 18.86 -62.65
N ASN A 13 98.58 18.05 -63.31
CA ASN A 13 98.91 18.19 -64.74
C ASN A 13 99.28 19.64 -65.15
N GLN A 14 100.20 20.27 -64.40
CA GLN A 14 100.72 21.64 -64.60
C GLN A 14 99.78 22.79 -64.18
N ASN A 15 98.54 22.53 -63.80
CA ASN A 15 97.69 23.53 -63.14
C ASN A 15 98.03 23.59 -61.65
N VAL A 16 98.54 24.75 -61.21
CA VAL A 16 99.00 24.96 -59.84
C VAL A 16 97.94 25.69 -59.02
N THR A 17 97.63 25.16 -57.84
CA THR A 17 96.81 25.80 -56.80
C THR A 17 97.67 25.98 -55.55
N GLU A 18 97.71 27.20 -55.03
CA GLU A 18 98.47 27.53 -53.82
C GLU A 18 97.63 27.38 -52.56
N ILE A 19 98.29 26.99 -51.45
CA ILE A 19 97.70 26.93 -50.12
C ILE A 19 98.70 27.45 -49.08
N ASP A 20 98.21 28.21 -48.09
CA ASP A 20 99.05 28.66 -46.98
C ASP A 20 99.41 27.51 -46.04
N ILE A 21 100.70 27.34 -45.76
CA ILE A 21 101.20 26.40 -44.76
C ILE A 21 101.46 27.16 -43.46
N PRO A 22 100.76 26.84 -42.35
CA PRO A 22 101.01 27.47 -41.06
C PRO A 22 102.37 27.02 -40.51
N ILE A 23 102.93 27.81 -39.57
CA ILE A 23 104.20 27.48 -38.91
C ILE A 23 104.10 26.11 -38.24
N ILE A 24 104.95 25.17 -38.68
CA ILE A 24 105.03 23.82 -38.14
C ILE A 24 106.17 23.80 -37.12
N LYS A 25 105.89 23.43 -35.87
CA LYS A 25 106.94 23.25 -34.84
C LYS A 25 107.71 21.96 -35.09
N ALA A 26 108.94 21.88 -34.58
CA ALA A 26 109.72 20.64 -34.62
C ALA A 26 108.90 19.44 -34.14
N TRP A 27 108.99 18.32 -34.88
CA TRP A 27 108.25 17.07 -34.62
C TRP A 27 106.72 17.13 -34.73
N HIS A 28 106.15 18.22 -35.26
CA HIS A 28 104.70 18.31 -35.53
C HIS A 28 104.42 18.20 -37.03
N SER A 29 103.17 17.89 -37.38
CA SER A 29 102.67 17.90 -38.75
C SER A 29 101.36 18.66 -38.84
N VAL A 30 101.03 19.13 -40.04
CA VAL A 30 99.72 19.72 -40.38
C VAL A 30 99.15 18.93 -41.56
N THR A 31 97.84 18.75 -41.58
CA THR A 31 97.13 18.17 -42.73
C THR A 31 96.38 19.27 -43.46
N LEU A 32 96.52 19.32 -44.78
CA LEU A 32 95.84 20.27 -45.66
C LEU A 32 94.86 19.50 -46.55
N THR A 33 93.68 20.07 -46.81
CA THR A 33 92.63 19.42 -47.60
C THR A 33 92.26 20.28 -48.79
N MET A 34 92.28 19.69 -49.98
CA MET A 34 91.85 20.33 -51.22
C MET A 34 91.02 19.34 -52.06
N TYR A 35 90.09 19.87 -52.85
CA TYR A 35 89.14 19.08 -53.62
C TYR A 35 89.38 19.27 -55.12
N TRP A 36 89.26 18.18 -55.87
CA TRP A 36 89.38 18.15 -57.32
C TRP A 36 88.34 17.17 -57.88
N THR A 37 87.68 17.56 -58.97
CA THR A 37 86.77 16.71 -59.73
C THR A 37 87.31 16.59 -61.16
N PRO A 38 87.73 15.39 -61.61
CA PRO A 38 88.17 15.18 -62.98
C PRO A 38 86.98 15.31 -63.94
N GLU A 39 87.14 16.09 -65.00
CA GLU A 39 86.13 16.19 -66.06
C GLU A 39 86.25 15.05 -67.08
N GLU A 40 87.44 14.49 -67.26
CA GLU A 40 87.74 13.44 -68.24
C GLU A 40 88.49 12.26 -67.59
N PRO A 41 88.28 11.02 -68.06
CA PRO A 41 89.11 9.89 -67.66
C PRO A 41 90.55 10.08 -68.15
N GLY A 42 91.51 9.62 -67.36
CA GLY A 42 92.92 9.80 -67.65
C GLY A 42 93.80 9.59 -66.43
N ASN A 43 95.11 9.55 -66.66
CA ASN A 43 96.08 9.53 -65.59
C ASN A 43 96.49 10.98 -65.28
N TYR A 44 96.35 11.35 -64.01
CA TYR A 44 96.70 12.66 -63.48
C TYR A 44 97.83 12.49 -62.49
N THR A 45 98.94 13.19 -62.71
CA THR A 45 99.98 13.29 -61.69
C THR A 45 99.65 14.46 -60.78
N ILE A 46 99.36 14.15 -59.52
CA ILE A 46 99.10 15.13 -58.47
C ILE A 46 100.40 15.31 -57.69
N SER A 47 100.98 16.49 -57.73
CA SER A 47 102.20 16.81 -56.99
C SER A 47 101.95 17.95 -56.02
N PHE A 48 102.49 17.84 -54.81
CA PHE A 48 102.46 18.89 -53.80
C PHE A 48 103.89 19.21 -53.39
N ILE A 49 104.24 20.49 -53.42
CA ILE A 49 105.53 21.00 -52.94
C ILE A 49 105.23 21.86 -51.72
N ALA A 50 105.73 21.45 -50.54
CA ALA A 50 105.77 22.32 -49.38
C ALA A 50 106.90 23.34 -49.55
N ASP A 51 106.67 24.60 -49.17
CA ASP A 51 107.59 25.71 -49.45
C ASP A 51 107.99 25.86 -50.92
N CYS A 52 106.99 25.94 -51.81
CA CYS A 52 107.23 25.94 -53.25
C CYS A 52 108.00 27.17 -53.77
N TYR A 53 108.19 28.20 -52.95
CA TYR A 53 108.99 29.38 -53.27
C TYR A 53 110.37 29.40 -52.58
N GLN A 54 110.73 28.35 -51.84
CA GLN A 54 112.00 28.23 -51.11
C GLN A 54 112.26 29.43 -50.19
N GLU A 55 111.24 29.84 -49.43
CA GLU A 55 111.30 31.00 -48.54
C GLU A 55 111.91 30.67 -47.16
N ILE A 56 111.98 29.39 -46.79
CA ILE A 56 112.54 28.89 -45.54
C ILE A 56 113.79 28.07 -45.86
N ASP A 57 114.94 28.44 -45.28
CA ASP A 57 116.16 27.63 -45.42
C ASP A 57 115.97 26.26 -44.73
N GLU A 58 115.85 25.20 -45.51
CA GLU A 58 115.70 23.82 -45.05
C GLU A 58 117.04 23.06 -45.10
N LEU A 59 117.21 22.04 -44.25
CA LEU A 59 118.42 21.20 -44.27
C LEU A 59 118.58 20.46 -45.61
N ASN A 60 117.48 20.24 -46.33
CA ASN A 60 117.48 19.65 -47.65
C ASN A 60 116.29 20.17 -48.46
N GLU A 61 116.53 21.16 -49.32
CA GLU A 61 115.53 21.78 -50.19
C GLU A 61 114.83 20.84 -51.19
N SER A 62 115.31 19.60 -51.36
CA SER A 62 114.79 18.68 -52.36
C SER A 62 113.82 17.63 -51.81
N ASN A 63 113.54 17.61 -50.51
CA ASN A 63 112.74 16.54 -49.87
C ASN A 63 111.33 16.95 -49.46
N ASN A 64 110.87 18.14 -49.87
CA ASN A 64 109.57 18.73 -49.55
C ASN A 64 108.52 18.56 -50.67
N ILE A 65 108.85 17.81 -51.74
CA ILE A 65 107.94 17.45 -52.83
C ILE A 65 107.40 16.02 -52.69
N LEU A 66 106.08 15.86 -52.84
CA LEU A 66 105.41 14.58 -52.96
C LEU A 66 104.57 14.55 -54.23
N SER A 67 104.76 13.52 -55.06
CA SER A 67 103.91 13.29 -56.24
C SER A 67 103.20 11.94 -56.15
N LYS A 68 101.95 11.89 -56.62
CA LYS A 68 101.11 10.70 -56.67
C LYS A 68 100.33 10.68 -57.98
N ASP A 69 100.45 9.57 -58.69
CA ASP A 69 99.64 9.33 -59.88
C ASP A 69 98.25 8.82 -59.48
N VAL A 70 97.22 9.41 -60.06
CA VAL A 70 95.81 9.05 -59.90
C VAL A 70 95.23 8.73 -61.26
N SER A 71 94.71 7.51 -61.42
CA SER A 71 94.04 7.09 -62.64
C SER A 71 92.52 7.24 -62.46
N VAL A 72 91.89 8.01 -63.35
CA VAL A 72 90.45 8.23 -63.42
C VAL A 72 89.92 7.43 -64.63
N ARG A 73 88.87 6.62 -64.43
CA ARG A 73 88.29 5.77 -65.48
C ARG A 73 86.92 6.29 -65.93
N GLU A 74 86.50 5.92 -67.14
CA GLU A 74 85.16 6.22 -67.63
C GLU A 74 84.12 5.40 -66.83
N GLY A 75 82.96 6.00 -66.53
CA GLY A 75 81.86 5.30 -65.87
C GLY A 75 81.04 4.43 -66.82
N GLU A 76 80.46 3.35 -66.30
CA GLU A 76 79.71 2.33 -67.06
C GLU A 76 78.25 2.22 -66.57
N VAL A 77 77.31 1.87 -67.44
CA VAL A 77 75.90 1.56 -67.09
C VAL A 77 75.81 0.09 -66.69
N ASP A 78 74.93 -0.28 -65.77
CA ASP A 78 74.71 -1.69 -65.39
C ASP A 78 73.26 -1.87 -64.94
N LEU A 79 72.39 -2.43 -65.78
CA LEU A 79 71.02 -2.73 -65.44
C LEU A 79 70.93 -4.13 -64.81
N GLN A 80 70.03 -4.27 -63.85
CA GLN A 80 69.82 -5.55 -63.17
C GLN A 80 68.34 -5.76 -62.90
N VAL A 81 67.82 -6.93 -63.25
CA VAL A 81 66.46 -7.34 -62.86
C VAL A 81 66.49 -7.94 -61.46
N ASN A 82 65.82 -7.30 -60.51
CA ASN A 82 65.88 -7.71 -59.10
C ASN A 82 64.81 -8.73 -58.71
N GLU A 83 63.59 -8.62 -59.25
CA GLU A 83 62.46 -9.48 -58.89
C GLU A 83 61.39 -9.53 -59.99
N ILE A 84 60.64 -10.63 -60.00
CA ILE A 84 59.38 -10.81 -60.72
C ILE A 84 58.29 -11.14 -59.68
N ILE A 85 57.20 -10.37 -59.67
CA ILE A 85 56.09 -10.46 -58.72
C ILE A 85 54.86 -11.00 -59.45
N PHE A 86 54.15 -11.96 -58.87
CA PHE A 86 52.92 -12.51 -59.43
C PHE A 86 51.78 -12.66 -58.40
N SER A 87 50.52 -12.71 -58.87
CA SER A 87 49.33 -12.94 -58.04
C SER A 87 48.20 -13.58 -58.87
N PRO A 88 47.45 -14.54 -58.33
CA PRO A 88 47.52 -15.09 -56.96
C PRO A 88 48.74 -16.01 -56.73
N GLU A 89 49.05 -16.28 -55.46
CA GLU A 89 50.20 -17.10 -55.05
C GLU A 89 50.06 -18.59 -55.45
N GLN A 90 48.82 -19.07 -55.57
CA GLN A 90 48.46 -20.42 -56.05
C GLN A 90 47.50 -20.31 -57.24
N PRO A 91 47.99 -20.10 -58.46
CA PRO A 91 47.14 -19.96 -59.64
C PRO A 91 46.54 -21.31 -60.06
N THR A 92 45.25 -21.32 -60.37
CA THR A 92 44.56 -22.49 -60.94
C THR A 92 44.37 -22.36 -62.45
N ALA A 93 44.20 -23.49 -63.13
CA ALA A 93 43.90 -23.52 -64.55
C ALA A 93 42.62 -22.70 -64.85
N GLY A 94 42.69 -21.79 -65.81
CA GLY A 94 41.59 -20.89 -66.15
C GLY A 94 41.57 -19.57 -65.36
N GLN A 95 42.49 -19.35 -64.42
CA GLN A 95 42.59 -18.10 -63.65
C GLN A 95 43.54 -17.07 -64.30
N ASN A 96 43.25 -15.77 -64.13
CA ASN A 96 44.15 -14.69 -64.55
C ASN A 96 45.26 -14.46 -63.53
N VAL A 97 46.51 -14.50 -63.98
CA VAL A 97 47.72 -14.20 -63.20
C VAL A 97 48.26 -12.82 -63.58
N SER A 98 48.53 -11.97 -62.60
CA SER A 98 49.12 -10.63 -62.80
C SER A 98 50.62 -10.64 -62.57
N LEU A 99 51.44 -10.26 -63.56
CA LEU A 99 52.92 -10.25 -63.53
C LEU A 99 53.50 -8.83 -63.49
N LYS A 100 54.54 -8.60 -62.68
CA LYS A 100 55.35 -7.37 -62.64
C LYS A 100 56.84 -7.66 -62.49
N ALA A 101 57.72 -6.78 -62.96
CA ALA A 101 59.16 -6.90 -62.79
C ALA A 101 59.80 -5.59 -62.32
N ARG A 102 60.90 -5.70 -61.55
CA ARG A 102 61.69 -4.57 -61.06
C ARG A 102 63.10 -4.58 -61.64
N VAL A 103 63.54 -3.45 -62.19
CA VAL A 103 64.87 -3.23 -62.78
C VAL A 103 65.59 -2.09 -62.07
N THR A 104 66.87 -2.22 -61.77
CA THR A 104 67.71 -1.17 -61.15
C THR A 104 68.98 -0.93 -61.97
N ASN A 105 69.43 0.32 -62.08
CA ASN A 105 70.76 0.64 -62.61
C ASN A 105 71.80 0.66 -61.47
N ILE A 106 72.66 -0.35 -61.39
CA ILE A 106 73.73 -0.50 -60.40
C ILE A 106 75.09 0.05 -60.89
N GLY A 107 75.13 0.59 -62.11
CA GLY A 107 76.34 1.14 -62.73
C GLY A 107 76.74 2.51 -62.17
N THR A 108 77.84 3.05 -62.69
CA THR A 108 78.37 4.38 -62.33
C THR A 108 77.96 5.47 -63.31
N LYS A 109 77.26 5.11 -64.40
CA LYS A 109 76.71 6.01 -65.43
C LYS A 109 75.19 5.85 -65.55
N LYS A 110 74.52 6.95 -65.91
CA LYS A 110 73.06 6.96 -66.18
C LYS A 110 72.74 6.18 -67.46
N SER A 111 71.71 5.34 -67.44
CA SER A 111 71.24 4.58 -68.60
C SER A 111 70.38 5.42 -69.55
N SER A 112 70.41 5.08 -70.84
CA SER A 112 69.42 5.52 -71.83
C SER A 112 68.09 4.75 -71.64
N PRO A 113 66.95 5.21 -72.21
CA PRO A 113 65.74 4.41 -72.24
C PRO A 113 65.91 3.14 -73.11
N CYS A 114 65.38 2.00 -72.65
CA CYS A 114 65.46 0.71 -73.35
C CYS A 114 64.11 -0.05 -73.33
N LYS A 115 64.10 -1.28 -73.84
CA LYS A 115 62.91 -2.16 -73.86
C LYS A 115 63.12 -3.34 -72.91
N GLY A 116 62.08 -3.68 -72.14
CA GLY A 116 62.05 -4.91 -71.34
C GLY A 116 61.01 -5.88 -71.87
N THR A 117 61.28 -7.18 -71.90
CA THR A 117 60.37 -8.19 -72.44
C THR A 117 60.09 -9.29 -71.44
N PHE A 118 58.80 -9.58 -71.23
CA PHE A 118 58.31 -10.75 -70.50
C PHE A 118 58.18 -11.95 -71.43
N TYR A 119 58.62 -13.11 -70.95
CA TYR A 119 58.50 -14.39 -71.61
C TYR A 119 57.80 -15.40 -70.71
N VAL A 120 56.94 -16.24 -71.27
CA VAL A 120 56.35 -17.42 -70.62
C VAL A 120 56.82 -18.65 -71.42
N ASN A 121 57.54 -19.58 -70.79
CA ASN A 121 58.13 -20.76 -71.46
C ASN A 121 58.91 -20.42 -72.75
N GLY A 122 59.64 -19.29 -72.71
CA GLY A 122 60.43 -18.79 -73.83
C GLY A 122 59.65 -18.07 -74.94
N GLN A 123 58.31 -18.03 -74.89
CA GLN A 123 57.47 -17.26 -75.81
C GLN A 123 57.28 -15.82 -75.29
N ILE A 124 57.33 -14.82 -76.18
CA ILE A 124 57.10 -13.42 -75.79
C ILE A 124 55.64 -13.24 -75.34
N LEU A 125 55.45 -12.77 -74.11
CA LEU A 125 54.15 -12.38 -73.57
C LEU A 125 53.85 -10.91 -73.86
N SER A 126 54.78 -10.02 -73.51
CA SER A 126 54.62 -8.57 -73.67
C SER A 126 55.96 -7.84 -73.59
N THR A 127 56.07 -6.71 -74.30
CA THR A 127 57.24 -5.82 -74.26
C THR A 127 56.83 -4.46 -73.69
N VAL A 128 57.60 -3.97 -72.73
CA VAL A 128 57.39 -2.72 -72.01
C VAL A 128 58.54 -1.74 -72.27
N SER A 129 58.27 -0.44 -72.15
CA SER A 129 59.31 0.59 -72.27
C SER A 129 59.88 0.92 -70.90
N ILE A 130 61.21 0.84 -70.76
CA ILE A 130 61.95 1.20 -69.55
C ILE A 130 62.53 2.60 -69.79
N ARG A 131 62.17 3.55 -68.93
CA ARG A 131 62.71 4.92 -68.98
C ARG A 131 64.19 4.95 -68.56
N SER A 132 64.90 6.03 -68.87
CA SER A 132 66.29 6.24 -68.42
C SER A 132 66.42 6.14 -66.89
N LEU A 133 67.42 5.42 -66.39
CA LEU A 133 67.67 5.23 -64.97
C LEU A 133 69.00 5.88 -64.56
N GLY A 134 68.94 6.81 -63.60
CA GLY A 134 70.14 7.32 -62.93
C GLY A 134 70.85 6.23 -62.13
N VAL A 135 72.08 6.51 -61.69
CA VAL A 135 72.85 5.61 -60.80
C VAL A 135 72.03 5.30 -59.54
N GLY A 136 71.82 4.01 -59.25
CA GLY A 136 70.98 3.51 -58.15
C GLY A 136 69.46 3.63 -58.38
N GLY A 137 69.01 4.17 -59.52
CA GLY A 137 67.61 4.34 -59.86
C GLY A 137 66.93 3.04 -60.30
N TYR A 138 65.62 2.92 -60.09
CA TYR A 138 64.85 1.71 -60.45
C TYR A 138 63.54 2.00 -61.21
N PHE A 139 63.00 0.96 -61.84
CA PHE A 139 61.73 0.94 -62.58
C PHE A 139 60.94 -0.34 -62.25
N VAL A 140 59.62 -0.22 -62.11
CA VAL A 140 58.69 -1.35 -61.94
C VAL A 140 57.65 -1.32 -63.06
N THR A 141 57.36 -2.46 -63.66
CA THR A 141 56.38 -2.55 -64.75
C THR A 141 54.94 -2.46 -64.24
N GLU A 142 54.04 -1.96 -65.08
CA GLU A 142 52.59 -2.14 -64.90
C GLU A 142 52.22 -3.63 -64.91
N PRO A 143 51.10 -4.04 -64.26
CA PRO A 143 50.69 -5.43 -64.19
C PRO A 143 50.29 -5.97 -65.57
N ILE A 144 50.98 -7.02 -66.02
CA ILE A 144 50.66 -7.75 -67.25
C ILE A 144 49.83 -8.98 -66.89
N LYS A 145 48.67 -9.16 -67.54
CA LYS A 145 47.83 -10.33 -67.33
C LYS A 145 48.30 -11.50 -68.19
N TRP A 146 48.42 -12.66 -67.56
CA TRP A 146 48.70 -13.95 -68.18
C TRP A 146 47.62 -14.96 -67.76
N LYS A 147 47.21 -15.84 -68.66
CA LYS A 147 46.21 -16.89 -68.41
C LYS A 147 46.64 -18.17 -69.13
N THR A 148 46.43 -19.31 -68.48
CA THR A 148 46.57 -20.65 -69.09
C THR A 148 45.39 -21.53 -68.68
N GLU A 149 44.97 -22.42 -69.58
CA GLU A 149 43.93 -23.44 -69.32
C GLU A 149 44.54 -24.80 -68.92
N GLU A 150 45.87 -24.93 -69.01
CA GLU A 150 46.59 -26.16 -68.74
C GLU A 150 47.27 -26.11 -67.36
N VAL A 151 47.26 -27.23 -66.65
CA VAL A 151 48.04 -27.41 -65.42
C VAL A 151 49.50 -27.67 -65.77
N GLY A 152 50.40 -27.19 -64.93
CA GLY A 152 51.83 -27.41 -65.10
C GLY A 152 52.70 -26.30 -64.55
N SER A 153 54.00 -26.49 -64.69
CA SER A 153 55.02 -25.55 -64.25
C SER A 153 55.41 -24.63 -65.41
N TYR A 154 55.29 -23.32 -65.20
CA TYR A 154 55.56 -22.29 -66.21
C TYR A 154 56.76 -21.45 -65.80
N THR A 155 57.71 -21.29 -66.70
CA THR A 155 58.87 -20.43 -66.51
C THR A 155 58.56 -19.00 -66.99
N ILE A 156 58.68 -18.03 -66.09
CA ILE A 156 58.49 -16.62 -66.39
C ILE A 156 59.84 -15.92 -66.38
N ARG A 157 60.26 -15.36 -67.51
CA ARG A 157 61.49 -14.57 -67.63
C ARG A 157 61.16 -13.12 -67.91
N PHE A 158 61.83 -12.20 -67.24
CA PHE A 158 61.88 -10.80 -67.63
C PHE A 158 63.31 -10.44 -68.04
N TRP A 159 63.47 -9.83 -69.21
CA TRP A 159 64.76 -9.39 -69.74
C TRP A 159 64.70 -7.87 -69.96
N ALA A 160 65.43 -7.11 -69.15
CA ALA A 160 65.66 -5.68 -69.32
C ALA A 160 66.68 -5.42 -70.43
N ASP A 161 66.55 -4.30 -71.14
CA ASP A 161 67.27 -4.04 -72.39
C ASP A 161 67.33 -5.24 -73.35
N SER A 162 66.16 -5.87 -73.61
CA SER A 162 66.08 -7.09 -74.41
C SER A 162 66.48 -6.92 -75.89
N LEU A 163 66.83 -5.70 -76.31
CA LEU A 163 67.36 -5.38 -77.64
C LEU A 163 68.88 -5.12 -77.62
N ASN A 164 69.53 -5.24 -76.45
CA ASN A 164 70.96 -5.01 -76.23
C ASN A 164 71.39 -3.64 -76.80
N SER A 165 70.62 -2.60 -76.46
CA SER A 165 70.72 -1.25 -77.01
C SER A 165 71.57 -0.31 -76.16
N ILE A 166 71.96 -0.73 -74.96
CA ILE A 166 72.82 -0.03 -74.03
C ILE A 166 74.05 -0.90 -73.81
N ASP A 167 75.25 -0.34 -73.93
CA ASP A 167 76.48 -1.04 -73.54
C ASP A 167 76.60 -0.98 -72.01
N GLU A 168 76.62 -2.15 -71.38
CA GLU A 168 76.65 -2.27 -69.92
C GLU A 168 77.92 -2.94 -69.40
N SER A 169 78.30 -2.68 -68.14
CA SER A 169 79.44 -3.34 -67.50
C SER A 169 79.20 -4.82 -67.26
N ASN A 170 77.94 -5.24 -67.26
CA ASN A 170 77.52 -6.62 -67.17
C ASN A 170 76.22 -6.79 -67.97
N GLU A 171 76.25 -7.62 -69.01
CA GLU A 171 75.05 -7.92 -69.82
C GLU A 171 74.28 -9.15 -69.30
N ASP A 172 74.87 -9.89 -68.36
CA ASP A 172 74.35 -11.19 -67.92
C ASP A 172 73.32 -11.07 -66.78
N ASN A 173 73.29 -9.94 -66.06
CA ASN A 173 72.36 -9.66 -64.96
C ASN A 173 71.08 -8.92 -65.40
N ASN A 174 70.93 -8.70 -66.71
CA ASN A 174 69.78 -8.06 -67.32
C ASN A 174 68.53 -8.93 -67.42
N ASN A 175 68.59 -10.18 -66.98
CA ASN A 175 67.43 -11.05 -66.99
C ASN A 175 67.26 -11.82 -65.68
N LEU A 176 66.00 -12.06 -65.31
CA LEU A 176 65.62 -12.91 -64.19
C LEU A 176 64.56 -13.91 -64.67
N THR A 177 64.65 -15.16 -64.22
CA THR A 177 63.67 -16.21 -64.51
C THR A 177 63.14 -16.79 -63.20
N ILE A 178 61.82 -16.90 -63.06
CA ILE A 178 61.12 -17.59 -61.96
C ILE A 178 60.25 -18.72 -62.51
N THR A 179 59.75 -19.58 -61.63
CA THR A 179 58.81 -20.64 -61.98
C THR A 179 57.49 -20.44 -61.22
N ILE A 180 56.36 -20.63 -61.91
CA ILE A 180 55.01 -20.58 -61.35
C ILE A 180 54.32 -21.92 -61.63
N ASP A 181 53.78 -22.59 -60.60
CA ASP A 181 53.05 -23.84 -60.74
C ASP A 181 51.53 -23.59 -60.78
N VAL A 182 50.85 -24.12 -61.80
CA VAL A 182 49.40 -24.00 -62.02
C VAL A 182 48.71 -25.34 -61.74
N SER A 183 47.72 -25.37 -60.84
CA SER A 183 47.03 -26.60 -60.37
C SER A 183 45.55 -26.70 -60.79
N SER A 184 44.93 -27.88 -60.61
CA SER A 184 43.53 -28.19 -60.98
C SER A 184 42.56 -28.36 -59.81
N THR A 185 43.02 -28.30 -58.56
CA THR A 185 42.19 -28.60 -57.38
C THR A 185 41.71 -27.32 -56.73
N ASP A 186 40.40 -27.11 -56.73
CA ASP A 186 39.78 -26.12 -55.85
C ASP A 186 39.87 -26.63 -54.41
N VAL A 187 40.52 -25.84 -53.56
CA VAL A 187 40.76 -26.13 -52.14
C VAL A 187 40.11 -25.08 -51.23
N ILE A 188 39.27 -24.20 -51.81
CA ILE A 188 38.65 -23.09 -51.10
C ILE A 188 37.28 -23.54 -50.60
N PRO A 189 36.99 -23.48 -49.28
CA PRO A 189 35.67 -23.82 -48.75
C PRO A 189 34.57 -22.82 -49.15
N PRO A 190 33.31 -23.25 -49.23
CA PRO A 190 32.17 -22.40 -49.56
C PRO A 190 31.95 -21.31 -48.49
N THR A 191 31.45 -20.15 -48.93
CA THR A 191 31.04 -19.06 -48.03
C THR A 191 29.58 -19.21 -47.60
N VAL A 192 29.26 -19.00 -46.32
CA VAL A 192 27.91 -19.24 -45.76
C VAL A 192 27.43 -18.06 -44.92
N ASN A 193 26.18 -17.64 -45.15
CA ASN A 193 25.45 -16.70 -44.31
C ASN A 193 24.18 -17.35 -43.75
N ILE A 194 23.96 -17.24 -42.44
CA ILE A 194 22.84 -17.85 -41.73
C ILE A 194 22.12 -16.82 -40.86
N SER A 195 20.80 -16.85 -40.86
CA SER A 195 19.93 -15.96 -40.08
C SER A 195 18.60 -16.63 -39.73
N TYR A 196 17.81 -16.01 -38.84
CA TYR A 196 16.48 -16.50 -38.45
C TYR A 196 15.47 -15.36 -38.31
N SER A 197 14.18 -15.69 -38.37
CA SER A 197 13.05 -14.78 -38.15
C SER A 197 11.91 -15.48 -37.41
N PRO A 198 11.20 -14.81 -36.48
CA PRO A 198 11.39 -13.42 -36.04
C PRO A 198 12.64 -13.24 -35.18
N SER A 199 13.16 -12.01 -35.09
CA SER A 199 14.35 -11.68 -34.29
C SER A 199 14.09 -11.73 -32.78
N ARG A 200 12.83 -11.60 -32.37
CA ARG A 200 12.34 -11.81 -31.01
C ARG A 200 11.39 -12.99 -31.05
N VAL A 201 11.76 -14.08 -30.38
CA VAL A 201 11.03 -15.36 -30.43
C VAL A 201 10.37 -15.59 -29.08
N THR A 202 9.05 -15.77 -29.07
CA THR A 202 8.28 -16.19 -27.90
C THR A 202 7.89 -17.67 -28.01
N GLU A 203 7.39 -18.24 -26.92
CA GLU A 203 6.91 -19.63 -26.88
C GLU A 203 5.68 -19.90 -27.76
N LYS A 204 5.14 -18.87 -28.44
CA LYS A 204 4.05 -18.99 -29.42
C LYS A 204 4.52 -18.88 -30.86
N ASP A 205 5.78 -18.53 -31.10
CA ASP A 205 6.31 -18.27 -32.44
C ASP A 205 6.95 -19.51 -33.06
N ASN A 206 6.69 -19.73 -34.35
CA ASN A 206 7.53 -20.60 -35.18
C ASN A 206 8.73 -19.80 -35.71
N VAL A 207 9.91 -20.41 -35.71
CA VAL A 207 11.15 -19.78 -36.18
C VAL A 207 11.51 -20.31 -37.55
N THR A 208 11.77 -19.39 -38.49
CA THR A 208 12.25 -19.71 -39.84
C THR A 208 13.72 -19.35 -39.96
N PHE A 209 14.55 -20.32 -40.34
CA PHE A 209 15.98 -20.17 -40.59
C PHE A 209 16.24 -20.01 -42.09
N PHE A 210 17.14 -19.09 -42.44
CA PHE A 210 17.58 -18.81 -43.80
C PHE A 210 19.08 -19.04 -43.89
N VAL A 211 19.49 -19.98 -44.75
CA VAL A 211 20.89 -20.26 -45.07
C VAL A 211 21.13 -19.91 -46.53
N ASN A 212 22.14 -19.09 -46.81
CA ASN A 212 22.60 -18.77 -48.16
C ASN A 212 24.09 -19.12 -48.27
N ALA A 213 24.48 -19.87 -49.29
CA ALA A 213 25.85 -20.30 -49.54
C ALA A 213 26.33 -19.89 -50.93
N ARG A 214 27.64 -19.65 -51.10
CA ARG A 214 28.25 -19.35 -52.40
C ARG A 214 29.63 -19.96 -52.51
N ASP A 215 29.90 -20.53 -53.68
CA ASP A 215 31.20 -21.07 -54.08
C ASP A 215 31.38 -21.03 -55.60
N GLU A 216 32.62 -20.98 -56.10
CA GLU A 216 32.92 -20.95 -57.54
C GLU A 216 32.67 -22.31 -58.23
N SER A 217 32.84 -23.44 -57.51
CA SER A 217 32.54 -24.79 -58.00
C SER A 217 31.04 -25.16 -57.95
N GLY A 218 30.26 -24.38 -57.19
CA GLY A 218 28.83 -24.60 -56.94
C GLY A 218 28.57 -25.43 -55.68
N ILE A 219 27.34 -25.37 -55.15
CA ILE A 219 26.97 -26.03 -53.89
C ILE A 219 26.41 -27.43 -54.15
N GLU A 220 26.90 -28.42 -53.41
CA GLU A 220 26.41 -29.81 -53.43
C GLU A 220 25.26 -30.00 -52.44
N TYR A 221 25.44 -29.62 -51.16
CA TYR A 221 24.36 -29.61 -50.19
C TYR A 221 24.53 -28.57 -49.07
N ILE A 222 23.39 -28.20 -48.47
CA ILE A 222 23.28 -27.38 -47.27
C ILE A 222 22.50 -28.17 -46.22
N TYR A 223 23.10 -28.41 -45.06
CA TYR A 223 22.45 -29.04 -43.91
C TYR A 223 22.36 -28.06 -42.75
N ILE A 224 21.17 -27.86 -42.17
CA ILE A 224 20.98 -27.10 -40.93
C ILE A 224 20.63 -28.02 -39.78
N SER A 225 21.19 -27.74 -38.61
CA SER A 225 20.85 -28.39 -37.34
C SER A 225 20.40 -27.34 -36.31
N VAL A 226 19.31 -27.62 -35.62
CA VAL A 226 18.71 -26.80 -34.56
C VAL A 226 18.44 -27.69 -33.35
N HIS A 227 18.83 -27.28 -32.15
CA HIS A 227 18.61 -28.03 -30.91
C HIS A 227 18.46 -27.14 -29.67
N SER A 228 17.80 -27.65 -28.62
CA SER A 228 17.61 -26.97 -27.33
C SER A 228 18.39 -27.65 -26.19
N GLU A 229 18.76 -26.90 -25.14
CA GLU A 229 19.18 -27.47 -23.84
C GLU A 229 18.12 -27.17 -22.77
N PRO A 230 17.87 -28.09 -21.80
CA PRO A 230 18.54 -29.38 -21.53
C PRO A 230 17.97 -30.57 -22.31
N THR A 231 16.78 -30.42 -22.89
CA THR A 231 16.13 -31.41 -23.75
C THR A 231 16.78 -31.36 -25.13
N LEU A 232 17.83 -32.17 -25.35
CA LEU A 232 18.49 -32.36 -26.65
C LEU A 232 17.50 -32.91 -27.68
N VAL A 233 16.68 -32.04 -28.27
CA VAL A 233 15.78 -32.36 -29.38
C VAL A 233 16.40 -31.76 -30.64
N TYR A 234 16.86 -32.63 -31.54
CA TYR A 234 17.47 -32.22 -32.79
C TYR A 234 16.43 -32.11 -33.90
N PHE A 235 16.41 -30.95 -34.54
CA PHE A 235 15.63 -30.67 -35.75
C PHE A 235 16.62 -30.31 -36.87
N GLY A 236 16.50 -30.94 -38.03
CA GLY A 236 17.40 -30.65 -39.15
C GLY A 236 16.73 -30.83 -40.50
N ASN A 237 17.26 -30.13 -41.49
CA ASN A 237 16.83 -30.24 -42.88
C ASN A 237 18.03 -30.11 -43.81
N ILE A 238 17.93 -30.73 -44.99
CA ILE A 238 18.98 -30.73 -46.01
C ILE A 238 18.40 -30.25 -47.34
N SER A 239 19.14 -29.41 -48.05
CA SER A 239 18.88 -29.04 -49.45
C SER A 239 20.06 -29.50 -50.30
N TYR A 240 19.79 -29.95 -51.52
CA TYR A 240 20.80 -30.43 -52.46
C TYR A 240 20.82 -29.52 -53.69
N GLU A 241 21.99 -29.35 -54.29
CA GLU A 241 22.21 -28.64 -55.55
C GLU A 241 21.63 -27.21 -55.60
N THR A 242 21.52 -26.54 -54.44
CA THR A 242 20.98 -25.18 -54.32
C THR A 242 21.88 -24.33 -53.44
N ASP A 243 21.88 -23.03 -53.71
CA ASP A 243 22.63 -22.03 -52.94
C ASP A 243 21.87 -21.52 -51.71
N THR A 244 20.65 -22.01 -51.47
CA THR A 244 19.78 -21.57 -50.37
C THR A 244 19.01 -22.71 -49.69
N LEU A 245 18.76 -22.57 -48.38
CA LEU A 245 17.86 -23.42 -47.61
C LEU A 245 17.01 -22.57 -46.66
N ILE A 246 15.69 -22.81 -46.68
CA ILE A 246 14.70 -22.22 -45.78
C ILE A 246 14.09 -23.34 -44.94
N TYR A 247 14.17 -23.24 -43.61
CA TYR A 247 13.67 -24.26 -42.70
C TYR A 247 12.90 -23.64 -41.54
N ALA A 248 11.65 -24.02 -41.34
CA ALA A 248 10.82 -23.55 -40.24
C ALA A 248 10.58 -24.67 -39.21
N CYS A 249 10.79 -24.37 -37.93
CA CYS A 249 10.52 -25.27 -36.82
C CYS A 249 10.12 -24.50 -35.54
N GLY A 250 9.72 -25.23 -34.50
CA GLY A 250 9.07 -24.68 -33.30
C GLY A 250 7.56 -24.98 -33.25
N PRO A 251 6.81 -24.34 -32.34
CA PRO A 251 7.29 -23.38 -31.34
C PRO A 251 8.15 -24.07 -30.27
N PHE A 252 9.02 -23.29 -29.64
CA PHE A 252 9.96 -23.80 -28.63
C PHE A 252 9.47 -23.48 -27.21
N PRO A 253 9.82 -24.29 -26.19
CA PRO A 253 9.47 -23.99 -24.81
C PRO A 253 10.05 -22.66 -24.34
N ARG A 254 9.29 -21.96 -23.50
CA ARG A 254 9.67 -20.66 -22.92
C ARG A 254 10.96 -20.79 -22.10
N LYS A 255 11.86 -19.81 -22.21
CA LYS A 255 13.19 -19.76 -21.58
C LYS A 255 14.21 -20.78 -22.08
N ASP A 256 13.85 -21.67 -23.00
CA ASP A 256 14.84 -22.56 -23.62
C ASP A 256 15.83 -21.73 -24.45
N LYS A 257 17.08 -22.21 -24.45
CA LYS A 257 18.13 -21.67 -25.31
C LYS A 257 18.26 -22.57 -26.54
N ILE A 258 17.97 -22.00 -27.71
CA ILE A 258 18.00 -22.68 -28.99
C ILE A 258 19.34 -22.42 -29.65
N TYR A 259 20.01 -23.48 -30.06
CA TYR A 259 21.30 -23.46 -30.75
C TYR A 259 21.11 -23.93 -32.19
N TYR A 260 21.81 -23.31 -33.13
CA TYR A 260 21.74 -23.69 -34.54
C TYR A 260 23.06 -23.45 -35.29
N TYR A 261 23.32 -24.27 -36.30
CA TYR A 261 24.45 -24.13 -37.21
C TYR A 261 24.13 -24.76 -38.57
N ALA A 262 24.85 -24.34 -39.61
CA ALA A 262 24.80 -24.94 -40.93
C ALA A 262 26.13 -25.61 -41.29
N ILE A 263 26.05 -26.70 -42.05
CA ILE A 263 27.15 -27.35 -42.75
C ILE A 263 26.85 -27.27 -44.24
N VAL A 264 27.82 -26.82 -45.02
CA VAL A 264 27.71 -26.70 -46.47
C VAL A 264 28.88 -27.41 -47.13
N GLU A 265 28.61 -28.17 -48.17
CA GLU A 265 29.60 -28.81 -49.03
C GLU A 265 29.46 -28.29 -50.46
N ASP A 266 30.58 -27.94 -51.08
CA ASP A 266 30.63 -27.57 -52.50
C ASP A 266 30.80 -28.81 -53.40
N LYS A 267 30.73 -28.62 -54.72
CA LYS A 267 30.86 -29.72 -55.70
C LYS A 267 32.31 -30.22 -55.84
N ALA A 268 33.29 -29.49 -55.34
CA ALA A 268 34.68 -29.91 -55.24
C ALA A 268 34.97 -30.76 -53.98
N GLY A 269 34.00 -30.86 -53.05
CA GLY A 269 34.08 -31.62 -51.81
C GLY A 269 34.66 -30.83 -50.63
N ASN A 270 34.83 -29.51 -50.74
CA ASN A 270 35.22 -28.69 -49.60
C ASN A 270 33.99 -28.40 -48.73
N THR A 271 34.19 -28.46 -47.41
CA THR A 271 33.11 -28.25 -46.43
C THR A 271 33.35 -27.01 -45.59
N TYR A 272 32.27 -26.30 -45.28
CA TYR A 272 32.25 -25.23 -44.30
C TYR A 272 31.18 -25.49 -43.25
N ARG A 273 31.57 -25.42 -41.97
CA ARG A 273 30.64 -25.43 -40.83
C ARG A 273 30.59 -24.04 -40.22
N SER A 274 29.39 -23.47 -40.14
CA SER A 274 29.19 -22.18 -39.47
C SER A 274 29.50 -22.26 -37.97
N PRO A 275 29.75 -21.12 -37.31
CA PRO A 275 29.64 -21.04 -35.86
C PRO A 275 28.28 -21.55 -35.37
N THR A 276 28.24 -22.04 -34.13
CA THR A 276 26.97 -22.33 -33.46
C THR A 276 26.40 -21.02 -32.93
N TYR A 277 25.30 -20.58 -33.51
CA TYR A 277 24.54 -19.43 -33.06
C TYR A 277 23.49 -19.87 -32.04
N ASN A 278 22.96 -18.93 -31.27
CA ASN A 278 21.87 -19.20 -30.36
C ASN A 278 20.95 -17.99 -30.15
N PHE A 279 19.73 -18.27 -29.68
CA PHE A 279 18.81 -17.28 -29.13
C PHE A 279 18.05 -17.91 -27.95
N THR A 280 17.46 -17.07 -27.10
CA THR A 280 16.61 -17.51 -25.98
C THR A 280 15.16 -17.23 -26.32
N VAL A 281 14.28 -18.19 -26.04
CA VAL A 281 12.84 -18.03 -26.19
C VAL A 281 12.32 -17.15 -25.06
N GLU A 282 11.83 -15.97 -25.40
CA GLU A 282 11.27 -15.02 -24.46
C GLU A 282 9.84 -15.41 -24.04
N SER A 283 9.32 -14.76 -22.99
CA SER A 283 7.93 -14.93 -22.56
C SER A 283 7.00 -14.09 -23.43
N TYR A 284 5.88 -14.67 -23.88
CA TYR A 284 4.85 -13.99 -24.64
C TYR A 284 4.13 -12.88 -23.84
N TYR A 285 3.83 -13.10 -22.56
CA TYR A 285 3.24 -12.08 -21.69
C TYR A 285 4.34 -11.31 -20.96
N GLU A 286 4.37 -9.98 -21.14
CA GLU A 286 5.33 -9.07 -20.48
C GLU A 286 4.88 -8.59 -19.09
N GLU A 287 3.82 -9.18 -18.53
CA GLU A 287 3.30 -8.72 -17.24
C GLU A 287 4.19 -9.16 -16.07
N ASN A 288 4.52 -8.20 -15.21
CA ASN A 288 5.26 -8.45 -13.99
C ASN A 288 4.37 -9.15 -12.96
N LEU A 289 4.97 -10.02 -12.15
CA LEU A 289 4.31 -10.59 -10.97
C LEU A 289 3.81 -9.46 -10.06
N THR A 290 2.49 -9.39 -9.87
CA THR A 290 1.86 -8.44 -8.94
C THR A 290 1.37 -9.15 -7.69
N VAL A 291 1.46 -8.49 -6.53
CA VAL A 291 0.93 -8.98 -5.27
C VAL A 291 0.39 -7.82 -4.43
N GLU A 292 -0.78 -8.02 -3.84
CA GLU A 292 -1.44 -7.06 -2.94
C GLU A 292 -1.88 -7.76 -1.66
N VAL A 293 -2.04 -6.99 -0.59
CA VAL A 293 -2.61 -7.46 0.67
C VAL A 293 -3.65 -6.45 1.16
N SER A 294 -4.76 -6.95 1.68
CA SER A 294 -5.87 -6.16 2.21
C SER A 294 -6.34 -6.70 3.56
N VAL A 295 -7.06 -5.87 4.32
CA VAL A 295 -7.69 -6.25 5.60
C VAL A 295 -9.20 -6.14 5.49
N SER A 296 -9.92 -7.03 6.19
CA SER A 296 -11.36 -6.95 6.41
C SER A 296 -11.67 -7.08 7.91
N PRO A 297 -12.43 -6.15 8.50
CA PRO A 297 -12.94 -4.90 7.91
C PRO A 297 -11.80 -3.90 7.60
N GLU A 298 -12.06 -2.94 6.70
CA GLU A 298 -11.04 -1.98 6.23
C GLU A 298 -10.62 -0.98 7.33
N ASN A 299 -11.57 -0.60 8.19
CA ASN A 299 -11.35 0.33 9.32
C ASN A 299 -11.67 -0.37 10.64
N PRO A 300 -10.83 -1.32 11.09
CA PRO A 300 -11.13 -2.14 12.26
C PRO A 300 -11.07 -1.33 13.55
N ILE A 301 -12.04 -1.55 14.42
CA ILE A 301 -12.08 -1.00 15.78
C ILE A 301 -11.57 -2.01 16.81
N GLU A 302 -11.39 -1.59 18.06
CA GLU A 302 -10.88 -2.41 19.18
C GLU A 302 -11.62 -3.73 19.43
N PHE A 303 -12.85 -3.86 18.91
CA PHE A 303 -13.67 -5.07 19.01
C PHE A 303 -13.58 -5.98 17.79
N ASP A 304 -13.07 -5.47 16.67
CA ASP A 304 -13.07 -6.21 15.43
C ASP A 304 -12.03 -7.31 15.43
N LYS A 305 -12.45 -8.44 14.87
CA LYS A 305 -11.55 -9.47 14.40
C LYS A 305 -11.21 -9.19 12.95
N ILE A 306 -9.92 -9.10 12.65
CA ILE A 306 -9.46 -8.80 11.30
C ILE A 306 -9.06 -10.05 10.53
N TYR A 307 -9.33 -10.04 9.23
CA TYR A 307 -8.85 -11.03 8.27
C TYR A 307 -7.93 -10.34 7.27
N LEU A 308 -6.76 -10.89 7.06
CA LEU A 308 -5.81 -10.46 6.05
C LEU A 308 -5.99 -11.33 4.81
N THR A 309 -6.11 -10.71 3.63
CA THR A 309 -6.18 -11.42 2.36
C THR A 309 -5.08 -10.92 1.44
N ALA A 310 -4.26 -11.85 0.95
CA ALA A 310 -3.30 -11.56 -0.10
C ALA A 310 -3.79 -12.15 -1.43
N LYS A 311 -3.55 -11.40 -2.51
CA LYS A 311 -3.79 -11.84 -3.88
C LYS A 311 -2.55 -11.60 -4.71
N ALA A 312 -2.24 -12.55 -5.59
CA ALA A 312 -1.15 -12.43 -6.53
C ALA A 312 -1.58 -12.88 -7.91
N PHE A 313 -0.99 -12.24 -8.92
CA PHE A 313 -1.28 -12.52 -10.31
C PHE A 313 0.00 -12.56 -11.12
N TYR A 314 0.11 -13.61 -11.93
CA TYR A 314 1.12 -13.79 -12.96
C TYR A 314 0.50 -14.69 -14.05
N PRO A 315 0.56 -14.33 -15.34
CA PRO A 315 -0.13 -15.06 -16.42
C PRO A 315 0.21 -16.55 -16.52
N TYR A 316 1.40 -16.94 -16.05
CA TYR A 316 1.86 -18.33 -16.08
C TYR A 316 1.64 -19.09 -14.76
N GLY A 317 1.09 -18.42 -13.74
CA GLY A 317 0.75 -19.02 -12.46
C GLY A 317 1.68 -18.62 -11.31
N ILE A 318 1.18 -18.83 -10.09
CA ILE A 318 1.86 -18.52 -8.83
C ILE A 318 2.35 -19.81 -8.21
N ALA A 319 3.65 -19.92 -7.93
CA ALA A 319 4.20 -21.06 -7.21
C ALA A 319 3.89 -20.98 -5.71
N GLU A 320 4.00 -19.79 -5.13
CA GLU A 320 3.82 -19.57 -3.71
C GLU A 320 3.25 -18.19 -3.39
N LEU A 321 2.35 -18.12 -2.40
CA LEU A 321 1.84 -16.89 -1.83
C LEU A 321 1.85 -16.96 -0.29
N SER A 322 2.38 -15.92 0.33
CA SER A 322 2.52 -15.82 1.79
C SER A 322 2.08 -14.46 2.34
N ILE A 323 1.49 -14.46 3.53
CA ILE A 323 1.23 -13.26 4.34
C ILE A 323 2.20 -13.25 5.51
N LEU A 324 2.84 -12.11 5.77
CA LEU A 324 3.86 -11.95 6.80
C LEU A 324 3.57 -10.72 7.66
N ASN A 325 4.03 -10.77 8.91
CA ASN A 325 4.11 -9.59 9.78
C ASN A 325 5.35 -8.77 9.39
N TYR A 326 5.16 -7.46 9.20
CA TYR A 326 6.21 -6.57 8.71
C TYR A 326 7.32 -6.32 9.74
N ARG A 327 7.00 -6.30 11.05
CA ARG A 327 7.96 -5.94 12.10
C ARG A 327 9.00 -7.02 12.39
N ASP A 328 8.57 -8.28 12.40
CA ASP A 328 9.41 -9.43 12.77
C ASP A 328 9.69 -10.37 11.58
N ASN A 329 9.12 -10.07 10.40
CA ASN A 329 9.18 -10.88 9.19
C ASN A 329 8.68 -12.33 9.40
N TYR A 330 7.80 -12.54 10.39
CA TYR A 330 7.23 -13.84 10.66
C TYR A 330 6.14 -14.20 9.64
N THR A 331 6.23 -15.40 9.07
CA THR A 331 5.22 -15.89 8.11
C THR A 331 3.98 -16.36 8.85
N LEU A 332 2.87 -15.66 8.64
CA LEU A 332 1.57 -15.98 9.24
C LEU A 332 0.89 -17.13 8.51
N ARG A 333 0.92 -17.10 7.18
CA ARG A 333 0.35 -18.14 6.33
C ARG A 333 1.09 -18.22 5.02
N ARG A 334 1.34 -19.46 4.56
CA ARG A 334 2.00 -19.79 3.30
C ARG A 334 1.19 -20.86 2.57
N ARG A 335 1.01 -20.70 1.26
CA ARG A 335 0.30 -21.65 0.40
C ARG A 335 1.01 -21.73 -0.95
N GLU A 336 1.04 -22.93 -1.51
CA GLU A 336 1.61 -23.20 -2.83
C GLU A 336 0.48 -23.30 -3.86
N ASN A 337 0.77 -22.92 -5.11
CA ASN A 337 -0.13 -23.04 -6.25
C ASN A 337 -1.51 -22.37 -6.05
N VAL A 338 -1.54 -21.20 -5.42
CA VAL A 338 -2.76 -20.41 -5.22
C VAL A 338 -2.55 -18.94 -5.62
N THR A 339 -3.60 -18.31 -6.12
CA THR A 339 -3.62 -16.87 -6.44
C THR A 339 -4.20 -16.02 -5.31
N ASN A 340 -4.80 -16.65 -4.28
CA ASN A 340 -5.33 -15.99 -3.10
C ASN A 340 -5.06 -16.77 -1.82
N VAL A 341 -4.84 -16.06 -0.71
CA VAL A 341 -4.73 -16.65 0.62
C VAL A 341 -5.32 -15.69 1.66
N THR A 342 -6.09 -16.22 2.61
CA THR A 342 -6.65 -15.43 3.72
C THR A 342 -6.13 -15.96 5.05
N PHE A 343 -5.80 -15.09 6.00
CA PHE A 343 -5.35 -15.44 7.34
C PHE A 343 -6.13 -14.65 8.40
N GLY A 344 -6.48 -15.29 9.50
CA GLY A 344 -7.31 -14.73 10.56
C GLY A 344 -8.37 -15.71 11.05
N PRO A 345 -9.24 -15.29 11.98
CA PRO A 345 -9.29 -13.93 12.54
C PRO A 345 -8.10 -13.61 13.46
N LEU A 346 -7.69 -12.33 13.50
CA LEU A 346 -6.73 -11.77 14.47
C LEU A 346 -7.42 -10.74 15.35
N GLY A 347 -6.92 -10.58 16.59
CA GLY A 347 -7.53 -9.69 17.58
C GLY A 347 -8.56 -10.40 18.48
N PRO A 348 -9.35 -9.64 19.25
CA PRO A 348 -9.41 -8.17 19.31
C PRO A 348 -8.11 -7.52 19.80
N PHE A 349 -7.94 -6.24 19.50
CA PHE A 349 -6.72 -5.48 19.80
C PHE A 349 -7.03 -4.27 20.68
N ALA A 350 -6.04 -3.79 21.43
CA ALA A 350 -6.20 -2.55 22.17
C ALA A 350 -6.38 -1.36 21.20
N PRO A 351 -7.22 -0.37 21.53
CA PRO A 351 -7.37 0.83 20.72
C PRO A 351 -6.03 1.57 20.53
N GLY A 352 -5.82 2.10 19.33
CA GLY A 352 -4.57 2.73 18.93
C GLY A 352 -3.43 1.75 18.60
N THR A 353 -3.68 0.44 18.63
CA THR A 353 -2.69 -0.55 18.17
C THR A 353 -2.40 -0.35 16.69
N GLU A 354 -1.13 -0.18 16.34
CA GLU A 354 -0.67 -0.16 14.96
C GLU A 354 -0.11 -1.53 14.56
N LEU A 355 -0.73 -2.13 13.54
CA LEU A 355 -0.30 -3.38 12.93
C LEU A 355 0.24 -3.10 11.53
N ALA A 356 1.19 -3.92 11.09
CA ALA A 356 1.77 -3.79 9.76
C ALA A 356 2.00 -5.18 9.16
N TYR A 357 1.44 -5.42 7.97
CA TYR A 357 1.53 -6.68 7.25
C TYR A 357 1.90 -6.43 5.80
N TRP A 358 2.48 -7.46 5.17
CA TRP A 358 2.80 -7.45 3.75
C TRP A 358 2.67 -8.87 3.21
N ALA A 359 2.52 -8.98 1.90
CA ALA A 359 2.46 -10.24 1.20
C ALA A 359 3.69 -10.44 0.33
N LYS A 360 4.11 -11.70 0.20
CA LYS A 360 5.18 -12.14 -0.68
C LYS A 360 4.62 -13.17 -1.65
N ALA A 361 4.88 -12.98 -2.93
CA ALA A 361 4.55 -13.94 -3.98
C ALA A 361 5.83 -14.43 -4.68
N ILE A 362 5.83 -15.71 -5.07
CA ILE A 362 6.82 -16.32 -5.96
C ILE A 362 6.06 -16.92 -7.13
N ASP A 363 6.41 -16.54 -8.35
CA ASP A 363 5.82 -17.16 -9.54
C ASP A 363 6.47 -18.49 -9.89
N ILE A 364 5.91 -19.21 -10.88
CA ILE A 364 6.47 -20.49 -11.36
C ILE A 364 7.87 -20.35 -11.98
N ASP A 365 8.29 -19.12 -12.25
CA ASP A 365 9.56 -18.75 -12.88
C ASP A 365 10.64 -18.37 -11.87
N GLY A 366 10.29 -18.30 -10.59
CA GLY A 366 11.17 -17.95 -9.48
C GLY A 366 11.31 -16.44 -9.23
N HIS A 367 10.58 -15.57 -9.93
CA HIS A 367 10.57 -14.16 -9.59
C HIS A 367 9.83 -13.96 -8.27
N ILE A 368 10.30 -12.98 -7.48
CA ILE A 368 9.76 -12.67 -6.16
C ILE A 368 9.23 -11.25 -6.20
N ALA A 369 7.98 -11.07 -5.76
CA ALA A 369 7.37 -9.77 -5.55
C ALA A 369 6.87 -9.64 -4.12
N TYR A 370 6.84 -8.39 -3.64
CA TYR A 370 6.31 -8.02 -2.34
C TYR A 370 5.22 -6.97 -2.53
N SER A 371 4.17 -7.03 -1.73
CA SER A 371 3.16 -5.98 -1.72
C SER A 371 3.72 -4.74 -1.02
N GLU A 372 3.05 -3.61 -1.23
CA GLU A 372 3.17 -2.48 -0.31
C GLU A 372 2.81 -2.92 1.12
N VAL A 373 3.36 -2.22 2.11
CA VAL A 373 3.09 -2.49 3.53
C VAL A 373 1.68 -1.99 3.85
N LEU A 374 0.82 -2.91 4.27
CA LEU A 374 -0.50 -2.59 4.80
C LEU A 374 -0.38 -2.20 6.26
N HIS A 375 -0.53 -0.91 6.52
CA HIS A 375 -0.63 -0.34 7.86
C HIS A 375 -2.08 -0.33 8.31
N ILE A 376 -2.34 -0.86 9.51
CA ILE A 376 -3.69 -0.94 10.09
C ILE A 376 -3.62 -0.29 11.46
N THR A 377 -4.45 0.73 11.68
CA THR A 377 -4.62 1.36 12.99
C THR A 377 -5.95 0.93 13.55
N ILE A 378 -5.91 0.30 14.73
CA ILE A 378 -7.12 -0.13 15.42
C ILE A 378 -7.81 1.11 16.01
N GLY A 379 -9.01 1.41 15.52
CA GLY A 379 -9.83 2.53 15.98
C GLY A 379 -10.32 2.34 17.42
N GLU A 380 -10.44 3.43 18.16
CA GLU A 380 -11.08 3.46 19.47
C GLU A 380 -12.56 3.80 19.31
N VAL A 381 -13.46 2.96 19.83
CA VAL A 381 -14.88 3.35 19.94
C VAL A 381 -14.98 4.26 21.16
N GLY A 382 -15.10 5.57 20.88
CA GLY A 382 -14.74 6.71 21.73
C GLY A 382 -15.12 6.67 23.23
N ARG A 383 -14.42 7.52 23.99
CA ARG A 383 -14.57 7.64 25.45
C ARG A 383 -15.80 8.45 25.85
N GLY A 384 -16.91 7.73 26.07
CA GLY A 384 -18.12 8.24 26.71
C GLY A 384 -19.00 9.07 25.78
N ASN A 385 -20.24 9.30 26.22
CA ASN A 385 -21.18 10.14 25.49
C ASN A 385 -21.00 11.61 25.86
N LYS A 386 -21.23 12.50 24.90
CA LYS A 386 -21.09 13.94 25.07
C LYS A 386 -22.44 14.62 24.92
N LYS A 387 -22.89 15.33 25.95
CA LYS A 387 -24.09 16.17 25.88
C LYS A 387 -23.86 17.44 25.07
N ASN A 388 -24.90 17.89 24.37
CA ASN A 388 -24.89 19.14 23.65
C ASN A 388 -25.18 20.31 24.63
N VAL A 389 -24.14 20.87 25.22
CA VAL A 389 -24.28 21.89 26.29
C VAL A 389 -25.07 23.11 25.84
N SER A 390 -24.99 23.51 24.57
CA SER A 390 -25.77 24.65 24.05
C SER A 390 -27.27 24.38 23.94
N ALA A 391 -27.72 23.13 24.09
CA ALA A 391 -29.13 22.80 24.15
C ALA A 391 -29.76 23.00 25.54
N TYR A 392 -28.98 23.39 26.54
CA TYR A 392 -29.41 23.58 27.92
C TYR A 392 -29.18 25.01 28.40
N GLU A 393 -30.15 25.55 29.14
CA GLU A 393 -30.11 26.90 29.70
C GLU A 393 -30.24 26.85 31.23
N ASN A 394 -29.57 27.77 31.94
CA ASN A 394 -29.65 27.80 33.39
C ASN A 394 -31.08 28.15 33.85
N GLY A 395 -31.73 27.28 34.62
CA GLY A 395 -33.14 27.43 35.03
C GLY A 395 -34.16 26.76 34.09
N MET A 396 -33.70 26.06 33.04
CA MET A 396 -34.56 25.35 32.07
C MET A 396 -35.36 24.22 32.72
N VAL A 397 -36.62 24.07 32.30
CA VAL A 397 -37.57 23.02 32.74
C VAL A 397 -38.11 22.24 31.53
N PHE A 398 -38.22 20.92 31.66
CA PHE A 398 -38.87 20.07 30.68
C PHE A 398 -40.31 19.74 31.11
N LEU A 399 -41.27 19.86 30.20
CA LEU A 399 -42.64 19.40 30.39
C LEU A 399 -42.93 18.24 29.44
N VAL A 400 -43.41 17.12 30.00
CA VAL A 400 -43.63 15.87 29.25
C VAL A 400 -44.99 15.28 29.62
N PRO A 401 -45.84 14.84 28.66
CA PRO A 401 -47.07 14.16 28.99
C PRO A 401 -46.81 12.72 29.47
N ASP A 402 -47.68 12.20 30.34
CA ASP A 402 -47.65 10.80 30.79
C ASP A 402 -48.30 9.80 29.81
N THR A 403 -48.67 10.26 28.62
CA THR A 403 -49.34 9.44 27.59
C THR A 403 -48.50 8.27 27.11
N ASP A 404 -47.17 8.39 27.16
CA ASP A 404 -46.24 7.31 26.86
C ASP A 404 -45.12 7.26 27.90
N TRP A 405 -45.13 6.17 28.68
CA TRP A 405 -44.17 5.98 29.75
C TRP A 405 -42.73 5.86 29.21
N ARG A 406 -42.55 5.34 28.00
CA ARG A 406 -41.24 5.14 27.34
C ARG A 406 -40.51 6.46 27.15
N MET A 407 -41.24 7.47 26.68
CA MET A 407 -40.73 8.83 26.49
C MET A 407 -40.27 9.44 27.82
N VAL A 408 -41.05 9.27 28.89
CA VAL A 408 -40.67 9.79 30.21
C VAL A 408 -39.39 9.12 30.71
N LEU A 409 -39.24 7.80 30.51
CA LEU A 409 -38.01 7.09 30.91
C LEU A 409 -36.79 7.50 30.11
N SER A 410 -36.93 7.69 28.80
CA SER A 410 -35.83 8.17 27.94
C SER A 410 -35.33 9.56 28.33
N MET A 411 -36.13 10.36 29.05
CA MET A 411 -35.73 11.67 29.58
C MET A 411 -34.89 11.60 30.86
N ALA A 412 -34.83 10.47 31.55
CA ALA A 412 -34.07 10.33 32.80
C ALA A 412 -32.57 10.61 32.60
N SER A 413 -31.97 10.05 31.54
CA SER A 413 -30.55 10.28 31.24
C SER A 413 -30.26 11.65 30.64
N VAL A 414 -31.26 12.36 30.10
CA VAL A 414 -31.15 13.73 29.60
C VAL A 414 -31.20 14.73 30.76
N SER A 415 -32.15 14.55 31.67
CA SER A 415 -32.41 15.46 32.80
C SER A 415 -31.38 15.39 33.92
N ILE A 416 -30.76 14.23 34.12
CA ILE A 416 -29.81 13.99 35.20
C ILE A 416 -28.46 13.61 34.58
N TRP A 417 -27.45 14.45 34.80
CA TRP A 417 -26.08 14.08 34.49
C TRP A 417 -25.07 14.54 35.53
N ASN A 418 -23.98 13.78 35.61
CA ASN A 418 -22.87 14.06 36.49
C ASN A 418 -21.81 14.86 35.72
N GLU A 419 -21.54 16.10 36.15
CA GLU A 419 -20.58 17.02 35.54
C GLU A 419 -19.09 16.67 35.81
N LYS A 420 -18.82 15.42 36.19
CA LYS A 420 -17.49 14.82 36.11
C LYS A 420 -17.60 13.51 35.36
N ASN A 421 -17.03 13.45 34.16
CA ASN A 421 -16.75 12.17 33.54
C ASN A 421 -15.47 12.26 32.73
N GLU A 422 -14.39 11.66 33.24
CA GLU A 422 -13.22 11.37 32.37
C GLU A 422 -12.75 9.93 32.43
N SER A 423 -13.01 9.14 33.48
CA SER A 423 -12.51 7.75 33.53
C SER A 423 -13.04 6.91 34.70
N MET A 424 -14.16 7.24 35.35
CA MET A 424 -14.50 6.62 36.65
C MET A 424 -15.29 5.30 36.55
N LEU A 425 -14.83 4.41 35.68
CA LEU A 425 -14.76 2.98 35.92
C LEU A 425 -13.54 2.42 35.17
N SER A 426 -12.46 3.20 34.97
CA SER A 426 -11.31 2.78 34.14
C SER A 426 -10.49 1.64 34.75
N TYR A 427 -11.00 0.99 35.79
CA TYR A 427 -10.87 -0.41 36.15
C TYR A 427 -11.52 -0.48 37.54
N PHE A 428 -12.22 -1.56 37.88
CA PHE A 428 -12.72 -1.78 39.25
C PHE A 428 -11.57 -1.66 40.27
N GLU A 429 -11.44 -0.49 40.89
CA GLU A 429 -10.52 -0.11 41.99
C GLU A 429 -9.13 0.44 41.62
N ARG A 430 -8.82 1.60 42.20
CA ARG A 430 -7.82 1.66 43.30
C ARG A 430 -7.90 3.00 44.04
N HIS A 431 -8.69 2.99 45.12
CA HIS A 431 -8.67 3.94 46.22
C HIS A 431 -9.18 5.35 45.91
N ILE A 432 -10.47 5.56 46.21
CA ILE A 432 -11.13 6.86 46.48
C ILE A 432 -10.11 7.93 46.90
N ARG A 433 -9.93 9.01 46.11
CA ARG A 433 -9.58 10.34 46.64
C ARG A 433 -10.20 11.45 45.79
N ASN A 434 -11.43 11.79 46.18
CA ASN A 434 -11.97 13.14 46.29
C ASN A 434 -12.05 14.00 45.02
N ALA A 435 -13.17 13.85 44.30
CA ALA A 435 -14.10 14.98 44.19
C ALA A 435 -15.50 14.47 43.79
N HIS A 436 -16.53 14.80 44.57
CA HIS A 436 -17.92 14.50 44.21
C HIS A 436 -18.24 15.12 42.83
N PRO A 437 -18.82 14.36 41.88
CA PRO A 437 -19.40 14.96 40.68
C PRO A 437 -20.49 15.95 41.10
N SER A 438 -20.49 17.15 40.54
CA SER A 438 -21.67 18.01 40.57
C SER A 438 -22.74 17.30 39.74
N GLN A 439 -23.84 16.88 40.37
CA GLN A 439 -25.00 16.38 39.63
C GLN A 439 -25.79 17.61 39.17
N ILE A 440 -25.90 17.81 37.86
CA ILE A 440 -26.78 18.82 37.30
C ILE A 440 -28.10 18.13 36.97
N CYS A 441 -29.17 18.69 37.53
CA CYS A 441 -30.54 18.22 37.34
C CYS A 441 -31.36 19.32 36.67
N PHE A 442 -31.96 18.99 35.54
CA PHE A 442 -33.00 19.81 34.92
C PHE A 442 -34.35 19.27 35.36
N PRO A 443 -35.22 20.10 35.98
CA PRO A 443 -36.53 19.65 36.38
C PRO A 443 -37.30 19.09 35.18
N VAL A 444 -37.83 17.88 35.33
CA VAL A 444 -38.78 17.28 34.39
C VAL A 444 -40.10 17.18 35.12
N LEU A 445 -41.12 17.89 34.63
CA LEU A 445 -42.46 17.81 35.16
C LEU A 445 -43.31 16.98 34.19
N VAL A 446 -44.02 16.02 34.76
CA VAL A 446 -44.93 15.16 34.01
C VAL A 446 -46.35 15.69 34.20
N TYR A 447 -47.12 15.78 33.12
CA TYR A 447 -48.50 16.27 33.15
C TYR A 447 -49.47 15.27 32.53
N HIS A 448 -50.73 15.31 32.98
CA HIS A 448 -51.73 14.26 32.76
C HIS A 448 -52.94 14.85 32.07
N TYR A 449 -53.44 14.14 31.07
CA TYR A 449 -54.70 14.45 30.42
C TYR A 449 -55.86 13.93 31.26
N GLU A 450 -56.67 14.84 31.80
CA GLU A 450 -57.93 14.47 32.44
C GLU A 450 -58.96 14.01 31.40
N ASN A 451 -58.90 14.58 30.19
CA ASN A 451 -59.66 14.17 29.00
C ASN A 451 -58.93 14.63 27.72
N ASP A 452 -59.55 14.42 26.56
CA ASP A 452 -58.97 14.73 25.24
C ASP A 452 -58.52 16.19 25.04
N THR A 453 -59.00 17.12 25.87
CA THR A 453 -58.78 18.57 25.73
C THR A 453 -58.33 19.28 27.01
N ALA A 454 -58.37 18.61 28.16
CA ALA A 454 -58.07 19.21 29.47
C ALA A 454 -56.95 18.44 30.18
N ILE A 455 -56.07 19.20 30.82
CA ILE A 455 -54.99 18.69 31.68
C ILE A 455 -55.05 19.41 33.02
N ASP A 456 -54.57 18.74 34.07
CA ASP A 456 -54.34 19.41 35.36
C ASP A 456 -53.03 20.21 35.30
N VAL A 457 -53.15 21.54 35.23
CA VAL A 457 -52.03 22.48 35.15
C VAL A 457 -51.62 23.04 36.51
N ASN A 458 -52.49 22.99 37.52
CA ASN A 458 -52.28 23.73 38.76
C ASN A 458 -50.95 23.37 39.46
N PRO A 459 -50.54 22.10 39.52
CA PRO A 459 -49.28 21.72 40.15
C PRO A 459 -48.05 22.21 39.38
N ILE A 460 -48.13 22.24 38.04
CA ILE A 460 -47.06 22.78 37.18
C ILE A 460 -46.92 24.27 37.46
N ILE A 461 -48.03 25.01 37.45
CA ILE A 461 -48.04 26.45 37.70
C ILE A 461 -47.57 26.76 39.12
N ASN A 462 -47.98 25.99 40.13
CA ASN A 462 -47.51 26.14 41.51
C ASN A 462 -46.00 25.89 41.64
N PHE A 463 -45.46 24.87 40.96
CA PHE A 463 -44.03 24.61 40.95
C PHE A 463 -43.25 25.79 40.35
N LEU A 464 -43.71 26.31 39.21
CA LEU A 464 -43.07 27.44 38.51
C LEU A 464 -43.22 28.79 39.24
N ASN A 465 -44.26 28.95 40.05
CA ASN A 465 -44.48 30.16 40.82
C ASN A 465 -43.70 30.19 42.14
N TYR A 466 -43.57 29.03 42.81
CA TYR A 466 -43.12 29.01 44.21
C TYR A 466 -41.86 28.17 44.46
N ARG A 467 -41.48 27.28 43.54
CA ARG A 467 -40.37 26.34 43.75
C ARG A 467 -39.23 26.48 42.75
N TRP A 468 -39.53 26.95 41.54
CA TRP A 468 -38.55 27.05 40.47
C TRP A 468 -38.84 28.20 39.53
N ASP A 469 -37.94 29.18 39.46
CA ASP A 469 -38.07 30.30 38.52
C ASP A 469 -37.49 29.88 37.16
N ALA A 470 -38.37 29.44 36.26
CA ALA A 470 -37.95 28.92 34.96
C ALA A 470 -37.51 30.05 34.02
N SER A 471 -36.29 29.96 33.52
CA SER A 471 -35.79 30.82 32.45
C SER A 471 -36.31 30.40 31.07
N LYS A 472 -36.60 29.09 30.93
CA LYS A 472 -37.07 28.46 29.71
C LYS A 472 -37.88 27.22 30.02
N VAL A 473 -38.96 27.01 29.27
CA VAL A 473 -39.79 25.81 29.32
C VAL A 473 -39.74 25.11 27.97
N VAL A 474 -39.28 23.86 27.97
CA VAL A 474 -39.32 23.01 26.77
C VAL A 474 -40.41 21.97 26.93
N ILE A 475 -41.40 22.05 26.07
CA ILE A 475 -42.54 21.13 26.05
C ILE A 475 -42.30 20.06 25.01
N ILE A 476 -42.25 18.80 25.43
CA ILE A 476 -42.07 17.66 24.56
C ILE A 476 -43.45 17.09 24.22
N GLY A 477 -43.79 17.06 22.93
CA GLY A 477 -45.08 16.63 22.42
C GLY A 477 -45.99 17.76 21.99
N ASN A 478 -47.28 17.45 21.86
CA ASN A 478 -48.30 18.40 21.44
C ASN A 478 -49.14 18.84 22.65
N PRO A 479 -48.81 19.97 23.31
CA PRO A 479 -49.55 20.42 24.47
C PRO A 479 -50.92 20.99 24.10
N PRO A 480 -51.93 20.87 24.99
CA PRO A 480 -53.20 21.56 24.80
C PRO A 480 -53.01 23.07 24.90
N THR A 481 -53.80 23.85 24.15
CA THR A 481 -53.75 25.32 24.13
C THR A 481 -53.86 25.91 25.54
N TYR A 482 -54.70 25.33 26.39
CA TYR A 482 -54.88 25.77 27.77
C TYR A 482 -53.60 25.72 28.62
N LEU A 483 -52.68 24.77 28.37
CA LEU A 483 -51.38 24.73 29.05
C LEU A 483 -50.55 25.96 28.68
N ILE A 484 -50.49 26.28 27.39
CA ILE A 484 -49.71 27.41 26.87
C ILE A 484 -50.25 28.73 27.42
N GLU A 485 -51.58 28.91 27.39
CA GLU A 485 -52.25 30.08 27.99
C GLU A 485 -51.89 30.25 29.46
N LYS A 486 -51.80 29.15 30.22
CA LYS A 486 -51.44 29.17 31.64
C LYS A 486 -49.95 29.41 31.90
N LEU A 487 -49.07 29.00 31.00
CA LEU A 487 -47.64 29.31 31.11
C LEU A 487 -47.37 30.81 30.88
N VAL A 488 -48.09 31.42 29.93
CA VAL A 488 -47.92 32.86 29.60
C VAL A 488 -48.68 33.79 30.55
N ALA A 489 -49.81 33.33 31.12
CA ALA A 489 -50.60 34.15 32.04
C ALA A 489 -49.77 34.64 33.26
N PRO A 490 -50.01 35.88 33.75
CA PRO A 490 -49.19 36.48 34.80
C PRO A 490 -49.26 35.73 36.13
N LYS A 491 -48.15 35.72 36.87
CA LYS A 491 -48.09 35.17 38.23
C LYS A 491 -49.07 35.93 39.16
N PRO A 492 -49.79 35.25 40.07
CA PRO A 492 -49.75 33.81 40.36
C PRO A 492 -50.79 32.97 39.61
N VAL A 493 -51.59 33.57 38.71
CA VAL A 493 -52.68 32.88 37.98
C VAL A 493 -52.14 31.93 36.90
N GLY A 494 -50.97 32.27 36.34
CA GLY A 494 -50.15 31.46 35.45
C GLY A 494 -48.67 31.52 35.84
N ALA A 495 -47.77 31.09 34.95
CA ALA A 495 -46.32 31.05 35.20
C ALA A 495 -45.58 32.35 34.81
N GLY A 496 -46.23 33.26 34.09
CA GLY A 496 -45.70 34.57 33.71
C GLY A 496 -44.50 34.53 32.76
N LEU A 497 -44.44 33.54 31.86
CA LEU A 497 -43.39 33.38 30.86
C LEU A 497 -43.72 34.16 29.58
N ASP A 498 -42.69 34.70 28.93
CA ASP A 498 -42.82 35.24 27.58
C ASP A 498 -42.87 34.09 26.53
N GLU A 499 -43.47 34.34 25.37
CA GLU A 499 -43.63 33.31 24.31
C GLU A 499 -42.29 32.75 23.81
N ASP A 500 -41.22 33.55 23.80
CA ASP A 500 -39.87 33.16 23.41
C ASP A 500 -39.14 32.30 24.47
N GLN A 501 -39.66 32.26 25.70
CA GLN A 501 -39.20 31.36 26.75
C GLN A 501 -39.83 29.97 26.65
N ILE A 502 -40.75 29.74 25.70
CA ILE A 502 -41.47 28.47 25.54
C ILE A 502 -41.09 27.83 24.20
N ASP A 503 -40.32 26.74 24.25
CA ASP A 503 -40.04 25.90 23.08
C ASP A 503 -40.99 24.71 23.05
N ILE A 504 -41.81 24.59 22.00
CA ILE A 504 -42.65 23.41 21.78
C ILE A 504 -41.97 22.48 20.78
N TRP A 505 -41.82 21.24 21.18
CA TRP A 505 -41.23 20.17 20.40
C TRP A 505 -42.31 19.18 19.98
N ILE A 506 -42.94 19.51 18.85
CA ILE A 506 -44.03 18.72 18.29
C ILE A 506 -43.47 17.38 17.82
N ALA A 507 -43.87 16.30 18.47
CA ALA A 507 -43.90 15.00 17.82
C ALA A 507 -45.18 14.89 17.02
N ASN A 508 -45.08 14.34 15.81
CA ASN A 508 -46.23 13.77 15.15
C ASN A 508 -46.68 12.58 16.00
N PRO A 509 -47.86 12.62 16.65
CA PRO A 509 -48.38 11.45 17.32
C PRO A 509 -48.56 10.37 16.25
N SER A 510 -47.88 9.24 16.41
CA SER A 510 -48.18 8.05 15.61
C SER A 510 -49.34 7.33 16.29
N GLU A 511 -50.45 7.13 15.57
CA GLU A 511 -51.49 6.20 16.01
C GLU A 511 -50.89 4.80 15.99
N CYS A 512 -50.54 4.26 17.15
CA CYS A 512 -50.17 2.85 17.25
C CYS A 512 -51.45 2.06 17.46
N VAL A 513 -51.86 1.27 16.45
CA VAL A 513 -52.98 0.35 16.56
C VAL A 513 -52.48 -0.95 17.19
N LEU A 514 -52.76 -1.14 18.48
CA LEU A 514 -52.47 -2.41 19.15
C LEU A 514 -53.55 -3.44 18.77
N ASN A 515 -53.22 -4.34 17.84
CA ASN A 515 -54.08 -5.49 17.52
C ASN A 515 -53.68 -6.68 18.40
N VAL A 516 -54.50 -7.00 19.41
CA VAL A 516 -54.25 -8.14 20.32
C VAL A 516 -55.25 -9.25 20.02
N ARG A 517 -54.77 -10.42 19.58
CA ARG A 517 -55.58 -11.65 19.58
C ARG A 517 -55.44 -12.32 20.94
N VAL A 518 -56.55 -12.50 21.65
CA VAL A 518 -56.56 -13.14 22.97
C VAL A 518 -57.52 -14.31 22.95
N SER A 519 -57.09 -15.49 23.41
CA SER A 519 -57.91 -16.69 23.43
C SER A 519 -58.89 -16.76 24.61
N HIS A 520 -58.74 -15.94 25.64
CA HIS A 520 -59.59 -15.89 26.84
C HIS A 520 -59.69 -14.46 27.39
N ILE A 521 -60.90 -13.90 27.46
CA ILE A 521 -61.15 -12.46 27.71
C ILE A 521 -61.35 -12.12 29.20
N ASP A 522 -61.75 -13.07 30.04
CA ASP A 522 -62.00 -12.77 31.45
C ASP A 522 -60.69 -12.73 32.26
N GLY A 523 -60.33 -11.52 32.69
CA GLY A 523 -59.16 -11.23 33.53
C GLY A 523 -58.15 -10.29 32.88
N LEU A 524 -57.93 -10.42 31.56
CA LEU A 524 -57.00 -9.57 30.81
C LEU A 524 -57.58 -8.16 30.58
N GLN A 525 -58.89 -8.04 30.32
CA GLN A 525 -59.55 -6.74 30.20
C GLN A 525 -59.32 -5.89 31.47
N ASN A 526 -59.63 -6.45 32.64
CA ASN A 526 -59.41 -5.77 33.92
C ASN A 526 -57.92 -5.45 34.17
N ALA A 527 -57.00 -6.33 33.78
CA ALA A 527 -55.56 -6.10 33.95
C ALA A 527 -55.04 -4.98 33.05
N ILE A 528 -55.53 -4.90 31.80
CA ILE A 528 -55.15 -3.89 30.82
C ILE A 528 -55.80 -2.53 31.17
N GLU A 529 -57.09 -2.50 31.51
CA GLU A 529 -57.81 -1.31 31.99
C GLU A 529 -57.16 -0.75 33.28
N ARG A 530 -56.74 -1.64 34.21
CA ARG A 530 -56.08 -1.23 35.46
C ARG A 530 -54.63 -0.79 35.26
N ARG A 531 -53.89 -1.42 34.34
CA ARG A 531 -52.47 -1.12 34.09
C ARG A 531 -52.30 0.18 33.33
N TRP A 532 -53.22 0.60 32.49
CA TRP A 532 -52.98 1.79 31.65
C TRP A 532 -54.13 2.79 31.63
N ASN A 533 -55.13 2.57 32.47
CA ASN A 533 -56.23 3.50 32.74
C ASN A 533 -56.96 3.97 31.47
N PHE A 534 -57.23 3.04 30.56
CA PHE A 534 -58.00 3.27 29.34
C PHE A 534 -59.24 2.37 29.28
N ASN A 535 -60.25 2.82 28.53
CA ASN A 535 -61.54 2.15 28.39
C ASN A 535 -61.47 1.22 27.16
N LEU A 536 -61.55 -0.09 27.36
CA LEU A 536 -61.50 -1.08 26.29
C LEU A 536 -62.91 -1.39 25.79
N ASN A 537 -63.21 -1.05 24.54
CA ASN A 537 -64.45 -1.51 23.91
C ASN A 537 -64.21 -2.89 23.29
N VAL A 538 -64.75 -3.93 23.94
CA VAL A 538 -64.64 -5.32 23.48
C VAL A 538 -65.88 -5.67 22.64
N GLU A 539 -65.71 -5.95 21.35
CA GLU A 539 -66.79 -6.58 20.57
C GLU A 539 -66.86 -8.08 20.92
N ALA A 540 -67.94 -8.47 21.59
CA ALA A 540 -68.13 -9.80 22.18
C ALA A 540 -68.24 -10.95 21.17
N GLU A 541 -68.32 -10.69 19.87
CA GLU A 541 -68.67 -11.73 18.89
C GLU A 541 -67.46 -12.50 18.31
N ASN A 542 -66.22 -12.00 18.43
CA ASN A 542 -65.06 -12.61 17.73
C ASN A 542 -63.79 -12.83 18.58
N ASN A 543 -63.79 -12.54 19.88
CA ASN A 543 -62.61 -12.63 20.75
C ASN A 543 -61.35 -11.93 20.20
N THR A 544 -61.52 -10.79 19.52
CA THR A 544 -60.41 -10.00 18.95
C THR A 544 -60.48 -8.55 19.40
N LEU A 545 -59.37 -8.02 19.90
CA LEU A 545 -59.18 -6.58 20.13
C LEU A 545 -58.67 -5.95 18.84
N SER A 546 -59.43 -4.99 18.29
CA SER A 546 -59.00 -4.18 17.16
C SER A 546 -59.31 -2.71 17.43
N ASN A 547 -58.49 -1.80 16.88
CA ASN A 547 -58.63 -0.34 16.98
C ASN A 547 -58.43 0.29 18.37
N VAL A 548 -57.44 -0.17 19.15
CA VAL A 548 -56.94 0.63 20.28
C VAL A 548 -55.90 1.62 19.74
N SER A 549 -56.27 2.90 19.60
CA SER A 549 -55.33 3.97 19.28
C SER A 549 -54.65 4.45 20.56
N LEU A 550 -53.38 4.10 20.73
CA LEU A 550 -52.55 4.66 21.78
C LEU A 550 -51.92 5.95 21.26
N ARG A 551 -52.20 7.09 21.92
CA ARG A 551 -51.43 8.32 21.68
C ARG A 551 -50.03 8.13 22.24
N GLY A 552 -49.08 7.80 21.36
CA GLY A 552 -47.67 7.65 21.68
C GLY A 552 -46.78 8.62 20.90
N PHE A 553 -45.53 8.74 21.34
CA PHE A 553 -44.51 9.42 20.56
C PHE A 553 -44.03 8.48 19.44
N SER A 554 -43.82 9.00 18.23
CA SER A 554 -43.16 8.20 17.18
C SER A 554 -41.68 7.99 17.51
N ASP A 555 -41.10 6.86 17.09
CA ASP A 555 -39.65 6.57 17.20
C ASP A 555 -38.78 7.72 16.68
N ASN A 556 -39.19 8.32 15.56
CA ASN A 556 -38.51 9.49 14.97
C ASN A 556 -38.39 10.66 15.96
N ALA A 557 -39.39 10.87 16.81
CA ALA A 557 -39.36 11.99 17.73
C ALA A 557 -38.50 11.70 18.98
N LEU A 558 -38.40 10.44 19.41
CA LEU A 558 -37.39 10.01 20.41
C LEU A 558 -35.96 10.08 19.83
N TYR A 559 -35.79 9.75 18.56
CA TYR A 559 -34.53 9.93 17.82
C TYR A 559 -34.11 11.41 17.80
N GLN A 560 -35.01 12.32 17.39
CA GLN A 560 -34.72 13.77 17.40
C GLN A 560 -34.32 14.26 18.80
N LEU A 561 -35.00 13.78 19.85
CA LEU A 561 -34.65 14.10 21.24
C LEU A 561 -33.21 13.75 21.57
N ARG A 562 -32.77 12.53 21.22
CA ARG A 562 -31.38 12.11 21.42
C ARG A 562 -30.42 13.01 20.63
N HIS A 563 -30.69 13.27 19.36
CA HIS A 563 -29.81 14.10 18.52
C HIS A 563 -29.75 15.58 18.90
N LYS A 564 -30.79 16.14 19.55
CA LYS A 564 -30.74 17.53 20.04
C LYS A 564 -29.87 17.68 21.28
N TYR A 565 -30.01 16.76 22.24
CA TYR A 565 -29.41 16.88 23.57
C TYR A 565 -28.05 16.19 23.70
N TRP A 566 -27.67 15.38 22.71
CA TRP A 566 -26.39 14.70 22.65
C TRP A 566 -25.59 15.18 21.43
N LYS A 567 -24.36 15.61 21.66
CA LYS A 567 -23.39 15.97 20.61
C LYS A 567 -22.72 14.73 20.03
N GLU A 568 -22.51 13.71 20.86
CA GLU A 568 -21.90 12.44 20.48
C GLU A 568 -22.45 11.32 21.36
N ILE A 569 -22.84 10.22 20.74
CA ILE A 569 -23.33 9.02 21.43
C ILE A 569 -22.50 7.82 20.95
N ASN A 570 -21.89 7.14 21.91
CA ASN A 570 -21.10 5.91 21.72
C ASN A 570 -21.59 4.76 22.59
N LYS A 571 -22.40 5.01 23.63
CA LYS A 571 -22.98 4.02 24.53
C LYS A 571 -24.49 4.15 24.56
N PHE A 572 -25.19 3.03 24.48
CA PHE A 572 -26.64 2.93 24.67
C PHE A 572 -27.00 1.89 25.72
N VAL A 573 -28.10 2.12 26.42
CA VAL A 573 -28.78 1.08 27.20
C VAL A 573 -30.03 0.67 26.43
N VAL A 574 -30.12 -0.59 26.05
CA VAL A 574 -31.30 -1.16 25.37
C VAL A 574 -32.00 -2.07 26.36
N THR A 575 -33.26 -1.78 26.67
CA THR A 575 -34.05 -2.56 27.61
C THR A 575 -35.22 -3.26 26.93
N GLN A 576 -35.61 -4.42 27.46
CA GLN A 576 -36.90 -5.03 27.15
C GLN A 576 -38.04 -4.02 27.39
N ASP A 577 -39.09 -4.10 26.57
CA ASP A 577 -40.32 -3.29 26.72
C ASP A 577 -41.19 -3.79 27.90
N GLU A 578 -40.61 -3.78 29.09
CA GLU A 578 -41.23 -4.18 30.35
C GLU A 578 -41.00 -3.05 31.37
N TYR A 579 -42.09 -2.60 32.00
CA TYR A 579 -42.12 -1.40 32.83
C TYR A 579 -41.07 -1.41 33.94
N GLY A 580 -41.03 -2.44 34.80
CA GLY A 580 -40.13 -2.49 35.95
C GLY A 580 -38.65 -2.55 35.58
N THR A 581 -38.37 -3.34 34.54
CA THR A 581 -37.05 -3.47 33.95
C THR A 581 -36.58 -2.15 33.36
N ALA A 582 -37.45 -1.47 32.63
CA ALA A 582 -37.15 -0.20 32.02
C ALA A 582 -36.97 0.93 33.05
N LEU A 583 -37.67 0.92 34.19
CA LEU A 583 -37.43 1.88 35.29
C LEU A 583 -35.97 1.79 35.78
N ASN A 584 -35.48 0.57 36.04
CA ASN A 584 -34.11 0.37 36.48
C ASN A 584 -33.11 0.67 35.35
N ALA A 585 -33.43 0.28 34.11
CA ALA A 585 -32.60 0.60 32.95
C ALA A 585 -32.46 2.11 32.74
N ALA A 586 -33.52 2.90 32.99
CA ALA A 586 -33.48 4.35 32.95
C ALA A 586 -32.51 4.94 33.99
N VAL A 587 -32.53 4.43 35.23
CA VAL A 587 -31.57 4.81 36.27
C VAL A 587 -30.14 4.48 35.84
N TYR A 588 -29.92 3.27 35.35
CA TYR A 588 -28.61 2.82 34.90
C TYR A 588 -28.10 3.61 33.68
N SER A 589 -28.99 3.95 32.75
CA SER A 589 -28.68 4.81 31.60
C SER A 589 -28.21 6.20 32.05
N SER A 590 -28.82 6.79 33.09
CA SER A 590 -28.35 8.05 33.68
C SER A 590 -26.97 7.90 34.32
N ILE A 591 -26.71 6.79 35.04
CA ILE A 591 -25.39 6.48 35.62
C ILE A 591 -24.31 6.39 34.54
N LEU A 592 -24.61 5.71 33.43
CA LEU A 592 -23.69 5.55 32.31
C LEU A 592 -23.56 6.82 31.44
N ASN A 593 -24.37 7.85 31.71
CA ASN A 593 -24.55 9.00 30.83
C ASN A 593 -24.88 8.52 29.41
N ALA A 594 -25.89 7.66 29.26
CA ALA A 594 -26.27 7.02 28.01
C ALA A 594 -27.77 7.16 27.70
N PRO A 595 -28.15 7.28 26.42
CA PRO A 595 -29.56 7.20 26.05
C PRO A 595 -30.13 5.81 26.37
N LEU A 596 -31.41 5.81 26.75
CA LEU A 596 -32.21 4.60 26.92
C LEU A 596 -33.03 4.35 25.64
N LEU A 597 -32.88 3.16 25.09
CA LEU A 597 -33.68 2.61 23.99
C LEU A 597 -34.53 1.46 24.54
N ILE A 598 -35.76 1.35 24.05
CA ILE A 598 -36.72 0.34 24.50
C ILE A 598 -37.02 -0.55 23.31
N GLN A 599 -36.98 -1.87 23.54
CA GLN A 599 -37.19 -2.89 22.52
C GLN A 599 -38.43 -2.60 21.66
N GLY A 600 -38.24 -2.54 20.34
CA GLY A 600 -39.30 -2.24 19.38
C GLY A 600 -39.60 -0.76 19.15
N HIS A 601 -38.88 0.16 19.81
CA HIS A 601 -39.09 1.62 19.73
C HIS A 601 -37.78 2.39 19.44
N TYR A 602 -36.97 1.86 18.52
CA TYR A 602 -35.75 2.50 18.00
C TYR A 602 -35.32 1.87 16.67
N ASP A 603 -34.52 2.59 15.89
CA ASP A 603 -33.90 2.05 14.67
C ASP A 603 -32.55 1.39 14.99
N ILE A 604 -32.27 0.22 14.40
CA ILE A 604 -31.01 -0.51 14.64
C ILE A 604 -29.79 0.31 14.21
N ASP A 605 -29.95 1.17 13.21
CA ASP A 605 -28.89 2.08 12.74
C ASP A 605 -28.42 3.06 13.83
N GLU A 606 -29.23 3.31 14.86
CA GLU A 606 -28.83 4.17 15.99
C GLU A 606 -27.68 3.59 16.83
N ILE A 607 -27.57 2.26 16.86
CA ILE A 607 -26.58 1.54 17.65
C ILE A 607 -25.43 0.99 16.81
N ASP A 608 -25.43 1.21 15.50
CA ASP A 608 -24.43 0.66 14.58
C ASP A 608 -23.00 1.15 14.93
N GLY A 609 -22.09 0.20 15.11
CA GLY A 609 -20.71 0.42 15.57
C GLY A 609 -20.60 0.98 17.00
N LYS A 610 -21.67 0.94 17.81
CA LYS A 610 -21.69 1.50 19.18
C LYS A 610 -21.61 0.42 20.26
N ARG A 611 -21.36 0.86 21.50
CA ARG A 611 -21.40 0.01 22.69
C ARG A 611 -22.82 -0.07 23.24
N VAL A 612 -23.30 -1.27 23.51
CA VAL A 612 -24.68 -1.51 23.98
C VAL A 612 -24.68 -2.32 25.26
N TYR A 613 -25.50 -1.88 26.23
CA TYR A 613 -25.83 -2.65 27.42
C TYR A 613 -27.25 -3.16 27.28
N LEU A 614 -27.42 -4.47 27.24
CA LEU A 614 -28.73 -5.12 27.13
C LEU A 614 -29.31 -5.36 28.53
N VAL A 615 -30.57 -4.99 28.74
CA VAL A 615 -31.29 -5.20 30.00
C VAL A 615 -32.59 -5.95 29.77
N GLY A 616 -32.82 -7.04 30.49
CA GLY A 616 -34.03 -7.85 30.39
C GLY A 616 -33.88 -9.01 29.42
N SER A 617 -35.01 -9.59 28.99
CA SER A 617 -35.02 -10.77 28.14
C SER A 617 -35.24 -10.41 26.67
N PHE A 618 -34.34 -10.88 25.79
CA PHE A 618 -34.42 -10.70 24.34
C PHE A 618 -34.47 -12.05 23.64
N SER A 619 -35.21 -12.15 22.53
CA SER A 619 -35.20 -13.35 21.71
C SER A 619 -33.81 -13.60 21.09
N GLU A 620 -33.51 -14.83 20.69
CA GLU A 620 -32.24 -15.15 20.01
C GLU A 620 -32.06 -14.32 18.74
N LYS A 621 -33.13 -14.20 17.93
CA LYS A 621 -33.12 -13.38 16.71
C LYS A 621 -32.74 -11.93 16.99
N GLU A 622 -33.36 -11.30 18.00
CA GLU A 622 -33.08 -9.90 18.34
C GLU A 622 -31.67 -9.72 18.87
N ARG A 623 -31.18 -10.65 19.70
CA ARG A 623 -29.80 -10.61 20.20
C ARG A 623 -28.80 -10.69 19.06
N THR A 624 -28.98 -11.64 18.14
CA THR A 624 -28.11 -11.75 16.97
C THR A 624 -28.15 -10.48 16.12
N THR A 625 -29.33 -9.91 15.86
CA THR A 625 -29.44 -8.64 15.12
C THR A 625 -28.70 -7.50 15.83
N ILE A 626 -28.80 -7.39 17.16
CA ILE A 626 -28.07 -6.35 17.91
C ILE A 626 -26.56 -6.63 17.88
N GLU A 627 -26.12 -7.87 18.07
CA GLU A 627 -24.71 -8.27 18.05
C GLU A 627 -24.05 -8.09 16.67
N GLU A 628 -24.84 -8.13 15.59
CA GLU A 628 -24.36 -7.87 14.22
C GLU A 628 -24.09 -6.39 13.95
N HIS A 629 -24.79 -5.47 14.64
CA HIS A 629 -24.66 -4.02 14.41
C HIS A 629 -23.88 -3.33 15.54
N ALA A 630 -23.95 -3.84 16.77
CA ALA A 630 -23.41 -3.18 17.95
C ALA A 630 -22.58 -4.13 18.82
N HIS A 631 -21.62 -3.56 19.54
CA HIS A 631 -20.83 -4.31 20.52
C HIS A 631 -21.58 -4.38 21.86
N VAL A 632 -22.13 -5.57 22.16
CA VAL A 632 -22.80 -5.83 23.43
C VAL A 632 -21.77 -5.98 24.56
N GLU A 633 -21.68 -4.98 25.43
CA GLU A 633 -20.76 -4.95 26.58
C GLU A 633 -21.19 -5.93 27.67
N GLN A 634 -22.50 -5.99 27.92
CA GLN A 634 -23.08 -6.84 28.94
C GLN A 634 -24.56 -7.06 28.66
N HIS A 635 -25.01 -8.27 28.99
CA HIS A 635 -26.43 -8.59 29.11
C HIS A 635 -26.78 -8.75 30.58
N TYR A 636 -27.66 -7.89 31.09
CA TYR A 636 -28.15 -7.92 32.46
C TYR A 636 -29.57 -8.46 32.52
N THR A 637 -29.80 -9.43 33.40
CA THR A 637 -31.13 -9.63 34.00
C THR A 637 -31.49 -8.44 34.91
N LEU A 638 -32.77 -8.32 35.29
CA LEU A 638 -33.20 -7.26 36.22
C LEU A 638 -32.40 -7.29 37.54
N SER A 639 -32.20 -8.47 38.11
CA SER A 639 -31.45 -8.63 39.36
C SER A 639 -29.98 -8.20 39.22
N GLU A 640 -29.30 -8.63 38.16
CA GLU A 640 -27.91 -8.24 37.91
C GLU A 640 -27.75 -6.73 37.64
N LEU A 641 -28.76 -6.11 37.02
CA LEU A 641 -28.80 -4.66 36.82
C LEU A 641 -28.97 -3.92 38.15
N GLN A 642 -29.90 -4.36 39.00
CA GLN A 642 -30.12 -3.78 40.33
C GLN A 642 -28.84 -3.85 41.16
N ASP A 643 -28.14 -4.99 41.12
CA ASP A 643 -26.82 -5.15 41.72
C ASP A 643 -25.76 -4.20 41.12
N ALA A 644 -25.78 -3.98 39.81
CA ALA A 644 -24.88 -3.03 39.14
C ALA A 644 -25.15 -1.58 39.61
N ILE A 645 -26.42 -1.20 39.81
CA ILE A 645 -26.83 0.10 40.35
C ILE A 645 -26.37 0.25 41.82
N ILE A 646 -26.50 -0.81 42.64
CA ILE A 646 -26.00 -0.82 44.03
C ILE A 646 -24.48 -0.68 44.05
N ARG A 647 -23.75 -1.43 43.21
CA ARG A 647 -22.29 -1.28 43.06
C ARG A 647 -21.88 0.12 42.62
N ALA A 648 -22.66 0.76 41.75
CA ALA A 648 -22.45 2.15 41.32
C ALA A 648 -22.70 3.20 42.42
N GLY A 649 -23.20 2.78 43.59
CA GLY A 649 -23.31 3.62 44.78
C GLY A 649 -24.72 3.81 45.30
N ALA A 650 -25.73 3.10 44.76
CA ALA A 650 -27.06 3.12 45.34
C ALA A 650 -27.09 2.44 46.72
N ARG A 651 -27.75 3.08 47.69
CA ARG A 651 -27.79 2.61 49.09
C ARG A 651 -29.20 2.56 49.69
N ASN A 652 -30.17 3.10 48.97
CA ASN A 652 -31.56 3.21 49.39
C ASN A 652 -32.46 2.52 48.36
N VAL A 653 -33.70 2.25 48.74
CA VAL A 653 -34.69 1.57 47.90
C VAL A 653 -35.84 2.50 47.59
N ILE A 654 -36.27 2.54 46.34
CA ILE A 654 -37.58 3.07 45.95
C ILE A 654 -38.48 1.88 45.64
N LEU A 655 -39.58 1.76 46.36
CA LEU A 655 -40.60 0.75 46.11
C LEU A 655 -41.71 1.35 45.25
N VAL A 656 -42.02 0.70 44.13
CA VAL A 656 -43.16 0.99 43.27
C VAL A 656 -44.08 -0.23 43.21
N ASN A 657 -45.39 -0.02 43.19
CA ASN A 657 -46.35 -1.09 42.97
C ASN A 657 -47.42 -0.65 41.97
N PRO A 658 -47.32 -1.10 40.69
CA PRO A 658 -48.26 -0.72 39.65
C PRO A 658 -49.65 -1.33 39.82
N LEU A 659 -49.82 -2.36 40.65
CA LEU A 659 -51.11 -3.01 40.89
C LEU A 659 -51.88 -2.43 42.07
N ASP A 660 -51.33 -1.47 42.82
CA ASP A 660 -51.98 -0.92 44.02
C ASP A 660 -53.44 -0.49 43.79
N PRO A 661 -54.39 -0.91 44.65
CA PRO A 661 -55.78 -0.49 44.55
C PRO A 661 -55.93 1.02 44.83
N TRP A 662 -56.80 1.67 44.05
CA TRP A 662 -57.11 3.10 44.19
C TRP A 662 -57.78 3.36 45.55
N ILE A 663 -57.21 4.23 46.39
CA ILE A 663 -57.84 4.63 47.67
C ILE A 663 -58.87 5.77 47.50
N GLY A 664 -59.19 6.16 46.25
CA GLY A 664 -60.07 7.30 46.00
C GLY A 664 -61.57 7.00 45.98
N ASP A 665 -62.03 5.75 46.10
CA ASP A 665 -63.47 5.44 45.99
C ASP A 665 -64.19 5.52 47.34
N ASN A 666 -64.03 6.64 48.03
CA ASN A 666 -64.85 6.99 49.18
C ASN A 666 -65.55 8.34 48.93
N GLY A 667 -66.25 8.48 47.80
CA GLY A 667 -67.36 9.43 47.61
C GLY A 667 -67.15 10.92 47.96
N TYR A 668 -65.93 11.37 48.26
CA TYR A 668 -65.60 12.75 48.61
C TYR A 668 -64.53 13.26 47.64
N ASP A 669 -64.96 14.25 46.86
CA ASP A 669 -64.25 15.10 45.91
C ASP A 669 -63.58 14.48 44.66
N ARG A 670 -64.21 14.78 43.52
CA ARG A 670 -63.65 14.71 42.16
C ARG A 670 -62.62 15.82 41.91
N VAL A 671 -61.74 16.14 42.86
CA VAL A 671 -60.60 17.02 42.62
C VAL A 671 -59.43 16.12 42.23
N LEU A 672 -59.46 15.67 40.97
CA LEU A 672 -58.52 14.72 40.37
C LEU A 672 -57.27 15.45 39.88
N GLY A 673 -56.47 16.00 40.79
CA GLY A 673 -55.22 16.68 40.44
C GLY A 673 -54.00 16.05 41.11
N PHE A 674 -52.96 15.73 40.34
CA PHE A 674 -51.63 15.26 40.77
C PHE A 674 -51.45 13.89 41.47
N SER A 675 -52.46 13.30 42.10
CA SER A 675 -52.35 11.98 42.78
C SER A 675 -52.12 10.79 41.83
N LYS A 676 -52.08 11.00 40.51
CA LYS A 676 -51.76 9.94 39.54
C LYS A 676 -50.25 9.78 39.30
N PHE A 677 -49.43 10.81 39.55
CA PHE A 677 -47.98 10.76 39.28
C PHE A 677 -47.15 10.02 40.33
N TYR A 678 -47.65 9.99 41.57
CA TYR A 678 -46.94 9.41 42.71
C TYR A 678 -47.40 8.00 43.07
N TYR A 679 -48.41 7.47 42.38
CA TYR A 679 -49.06 6.20 42.71
C TYR A 679 -49.13 5.28 41.49
N LYS A 680 -49.13 3.97 41.74
CA LYS A 680 -49.15 2.89 40.74
C LYS A 680 -47.92 2.88 39.84
N GLN A 681 -47.91 3.71 38.81
CA GLN A 681 -46.91 3.71 37.74
C GLN A 681 -46.03 4.95 37.83
N SER A 682 -45.49 5.21 39.02
CA SER A 682 -44.74 6.43 39.29
C SER A 682 -43.57 6.63 38.32
N MET A 683 -43.81 7.36 37.24
CA MET A 683 -42.84 7.70 36.19
C MET A 683 -41.73 8.63 36.69
N LEU A 684 -41.89 9.16 37.90
CA LEU A 684 -40.89 9.96 38.61
C LEU A 684 -39.85 9.10 39.35
N ALA A 685 -40.12 7.80 39.55
CA ALA A 685 -39.24 6.91 40.32
C ALA A 685 -37.80 6.86 39.79
N PRO A 686 -37.53 6.78 38.46
CA PRO A 686 -36.17 6.77 37.93
C PRO A 686 -35.40 8.07 38.16
N PHE A 687 -36.08 9.21 38.05
CA PHE A 687 -35.48 10.52 38.30
C PHE A 687 -35.08 10.65 39.77
N LEU A 688 -35.99 10.25 40.68
CA LEU A 688 -35.71 10.25 42.11
C LEU A 688 -34.62 9.25 42.47
N ALA A 689 -34.63 8.05 41.87
CA ALA A 689 -33.61 7.03 42.09
C ALA A 689 -32.22 7.49 41.65
N ALA A 690 -32.11 8.10 40.47
CA ALA A 690 -30.85 8.63 39.98
C ALA A 690 -30.36 9.83 40.82
N ALA A 691 -31.26 10.70 41.30
CA ALA A 691 -30.91 11.83 42.16
C ALA A 691 -30.52 11.43 43.59
N LYS A 692 -31.28 10.50 44.20
CA LYS A 692 -31.07 10.06 45.60
C LYS A 692 -30.18 8.81 45.73
N LYS A 693 -29.65 8.29 44.62
CA LYS A 693 -28.87 7.04 44.57
C LYS A 693 -29.63 5.88 45.19
N CYS A 694 -30.80 5.59 44.62
CA CYS A 694 -31.64 4.47 45.01
C CYS A 694 -31.67 3.40 43.91
N VAL A 695 -31.95 2.17 44.31
CA VAL A 695 -32.39 1.08 43.42
C VAL A 695 -33.90 0.98 43.45
N ILE A 696 -34.54 0.61 42.34
CA ILE A 696 -36.00 0.50 42.25
C ILE A 696 -36.41 -0.96 42.40
N VAL A 697 -37.36 -1.22 43.29
CA VAL A 697 -38.01 -2.52 43.49
C VAL A 697 -39.47 -2.39 43.07
N GLU A 698 -39.90 -3.25 42.15
CA GLU A 698 -41.30 -3.37 41.76
C GLU A 698 -41.96 -4.53 42.51
N ALA A 699 -43.11 -4.26 43.13
CA ALA A 699 -43.93 -5.28 43.78
C ALA A 699 -45.31 -5.37 43.13
N SER A 700 -45.42 -6.00 41.95
CA SER A 700 -46.69 -6.15 41.21
C SER A 700 -47.67 -7.12 41.88
N THR A 701 -48.28 -6.72 42.99
CA THR A 701 -49.28 -7.52 43.71
C THR A 701 -50.33 -6.64 44.40
N LEU A 702 -51.53 -7.19 44.58
CA LEU A 702 -52.60 -6.57 45.40
C LEU A 702 -52.48 -6.93 46.89
N SER A 703 -51.64 -7.92 47.21
CA SER A 703 -51.45 -8.44 48.55
C SER A 703 -50.33 -7.70 49.26
N TYR A 704 -50.71 -6.97 50.31
CA TYR A 704 -49.77 -6.17 51.08
C TYR A 704 -48.68 -7.02 51.78
N THR A 705 -48.97 -8.29 52.09
CA THR A 705 -47.98 -9.20 52.70
C THR A 705 -46.98 -9.69 51.66
N GLU A 706 -47.42 -9.86 50.41
CA GLU A 706 -46.52 -10.21 49.31
C GLU A 706 -45.61 -9.04 48.96
N VAL A 707 -46.09 -7.79 49.04
CA VAL A 707 -45.23 -6.59 48.90
C VAL A 707 -44.11 -6.59 49.94
N ASP A 708 -44.43 -6.85 51.21
CA ASP A 708 -43.43 -6.93 52.29
C ASP A 708 -42.43 -8.07 52.03
N HIS A 709 -42.90 -9.24 51.58
CA HIS A 709 -42.02 -10.37 51.24
C HIS A 709 -41.08 -10.06 50.07
N ILE A 710 -41.57 -9.42 49.00
CA ILE A 710 -40.74 -9.03 47.84
C ILE A 710 -39.65 -8.05 48.28
N LEU A 711 -40.02 -7.05 49.09
CA LEU A 711 -39.08 -6.05 49.59
C LEU A 711 -38.03 -6.68 50.50
N GLN A 712 -38.45 -7.56 51.41
CA GLN A 712 -37.56 -8.24 52.33
C GLN A 712 -36.59 -9.18 51.60
N ASP A 713 -37.11 -10.02 50.71
CA ASP A 713 -36.31 -10.94 49.90
C ASP A 713 -35.27 -10.19 49.06
N PHE A 714 -35.63 -9.04 48.48
CA PHE A 714 -34.68 -8.19 47.78
C PHE A 714 -33.57 -7.64 48.69
N ILE A 715 -33.91 -7.15 49.88
CA ILE A 715 -32.91 -6.60 50.82
C ILE A 715 -31.96 -7.70 51.29
N ASP A 716 -32.50 -8.87 51.66
CA ASP A 716 -31.72 -10.00 52.18
C ASP A 716 -30.78 -10.59 51.13
N ASN A 717 -31.21 -10.64 49.87
CA ASN A 717 -30.43 -11.22 48.79
C ASN A 717 -29.53 -10.21 48.04
N SER A 718 -29.60 -8.91 48.38
CA SER A 718 -28.76 -7.88 47.77
C SER A 718 -27.62 -7.42 48.69
N ALA A 719 -26.67 -6.66 48.16
CA ALA A 719 -25.59 -6.06 48.96
C ALA A 719 -26.07 -5.02 50.00
N LEU A 720 -27.39 -4.74 50.08
CA LEU A 720 -28.00 -3.80 51.01
C LEU A 720 -28.28 -4.40 52.40
N HIS A 721 -28.24 -5.73 52.57
CA HIS A 721 -28.49 -6.39 53.86
C HIS A 721 -27.61 -5.89 55.03
N THR A 722 -26.42 -5.34 54.73
CA THR A 722 -25.51 -4.75 55.74
C THR A 722 -25.66 -3.23 55.92
N ALA A 723 -26.44 -2.56 55.08
CA ALA A 723 -26.38 -1.11 54.88
C ALA A 723 -27.54 -0.31 55.53
N THR A 724 -28.52 -0.97 56.16
CA THR A 724 -29.73 -0.31 56.72
C THR A 724 -30.37 0.68 55.72
N PRO A 725 -30.88 0.21 54.57
CA PRO A 725 -31.34 1.09 53.50
C PRO A 725 -32.54 1.94 53.93
N HIS A 726 -32.60 3.20 53.49
CA HIS A 726 -33.84 3.98 53.58
C HIS A 726 -34.80 3.54 52.47
N ILE A 727 -36.08 3.40 52.79
CA ILE A 727 -37.11 2.90 51.87
C ILE A 727 -38.08 4.04 51.56
N ILE A 728 -38.08 4.46 50.29
CA ILE A 728 -39.00 5.47 49.78
C ILE A 728 -40.15 4.73 49.10
N ILE A 729 -41.38 5.03 49.51
CA ILE A 729 -42.58 4.35 48.99
C ILE A 729 -43.27 5.30 48.01
N LEU A 730 -43.30 4.91 46.73
CA LEU A 730 -44.08 5.56 45.66
C LEU A 730 -45.24 4.65 45.26
N ALA A 731 -46.02 4.30 46.27
CA ALA A 731 -47.08 3.31 46.27
C ALA A 731 -48.12 3.70 47.35
N SER A 732 -49.30 3.12 47.26
CA SER A 732 -50.38 3.29 48.23
C SER A 732 -49.92 2.89 49.64
N PRO A 733 -50.05 3.76 50.67
CA PRO A 733 -49.69 3.42 52.04
C PRO A 733 -50.50 2.23 52.60
N ALA A 734 -51.67 1.94 52.02
CA ALA A 734 -52.47 0.78 52.39
C ALA A 734 -51.91 -0.55 51.86
N ALA A 735 -51.08 -0.51 50.82
CA ALA A 735 -50.42 -1.68 50.24
C ALA A 735 -49.19 -2.13 51.03
N ILE A 736 -48.74 -1.36 52.02
CA ILE A 736 -47.60 -1.69 52.88
C ILE A 736 -48.07 -1.65 54.34
N PRO A 737 -48.25 -2.80 55.00
CA PRO A 737 -48.64 -2.93 56.41
C PRO A 737 -47.85 -2.04 57.34
N MET A 738 -46.55 -2.00 57.12
CA MET A 738 -45.55 -1.32 57.95
C MET A 738 -45.70 0.21 57.97
N ALA A 739 -46.49 0.78 57.04
CA ALA A 739 -46.76 2.21 56.96
C ALA A 739 -48.06 2.64 57.71
N ARG A 740 -48.89 1.69 58.17
CA ARG A 740 -50.22 1.98 58.74
C ARG A 740 -50.14 2.57 60.16
N PRO A 741 -50.97 3.58 60.51
CA PRO A 741 -50.92 4.24 61.82
C PRO A 741 -51.30 3.38 63.03
N ASN A 742 -52.05 2.28 62.84
CA ASN A 742 -52.69 1.53 63.94
C ASN A 742 -52.45 0.01 63.86
N TRP A 743 -51.31 -0.44 63.32
CA TRP A 743 -51.03 -1.88 63.25
C TRP A 743 -50.80 -2.46 64.66
N PRO A 744 -51.66 -3.35 65.18
CA PRO A 744 -51.45 -3.99 66.47
C PRO A 744 -50.60 -5.25 66.26
N SER A 745 -49.50 -5.35 67.00
CA SER A 745 -48.50 -6.45 67.02
C SER A 745 -47.47 -6.47 65.88
N GLN A 746 -46.23 -6.76 66.29
CA GLN A 746 -44.96 -6.61 65.59
C GLN A 746 -44.92 -7.24 64.19
N PRO A 747 -44.06 -6.75 63.27
CA PRO A 747 -43.71 -7.54 62.10
C PRO A 747 -43.01 -8.83 62.57
N GLU A 748 -43.46 -10.00 62.09
CA GLU A 748 -42.62 -11.21 62.04
C GLU A 748 -41.53 -11.04 60.96
N LEU A 749 -40.79 -9.92 61.01
CA LEU A 749 -39.44 -9.88 60.47
C LEU A 749 -38.59 -10.55 61.52
N GLY A 750 -38.45 -11.87 61.36
CA GLY A 750 -37.77 -12.76 62.28
C GLY A 750 -36.48 -12.15 62.80
N THR A 751 -36.27 -12.29 64.10
CA THR A 751 -35.07 -11.90 64.82
C THR A 751 -33.82 -12.56 64.25
N ILE A 752 -33.22 -12.06 63.17
CA ILE A 752 -31.80 -12.26 62.88
C ILE A 752 -31.21 -10.98 62.22
N TYR A 753 -30.14 -10.47 62.85
CA TYR A 753 -29.22 -9.40 62.44
C TYR A 753 -29.63 -7.92 62.63
N GLY A 754 -29.24 -7.35 63.79
CA GLY A 754 -28.32 -6.20 63.93
C GLY A 754 -28.55 -4.85 63.22
N ALA A 755 -29.53 -4.72 62.31
CA ALA A 755 -29.85 -3.50 61.58
C ALA A 755 -30.65 -2.54 62.47
N SER A 756 -30.10 -1.37 62.77
CA SER A 756 -30.69 -0.49 63.79
C SER A 756 -31.77 0.47 63.26
N TYR A 757 -31.94 0.68 61.95
CA TYR A 757 -32.92 1.64 61.43
C TYR A 757 -33.36 1.29 60.00
N VAL A 758 -34.67 1.28 59.74
CA VAL A 758 -35.25 1.37 58.38
C VAL A 758 -36.21 2.55 58.44
N TYR A 759 -36.03 3.50 57.53
CA TYR A 759 -36.80 4.74 57.49
C TYR A 759 -37.73 4.72 56.28
N PHE A 760 -39.03 4.92 56.51
CA PHE A 760 -40.01 5.12 55.44
C PHE A 760 -40.15 6.61 55.14
N GLU A 761 -40.15 6.99 53.86
CA GLU A 761 -40.71 8.27 53.39
C GLU A 761 -41.95 7.95 52.57
N VAL A 762 -43.12 8.28 53.11
CA VAL A 762 -44.43 8.14 52.44
C VAL A 762 -44.86 9.52 51.97
N PHE A 763 -45.07 9.69 50.66
CA PHE A 763 -45.66 10.91 50.11
C PHE A 763 -47.19 10.73 50.09
N ASN A 764 -47.91 11.44 50.97
CA ASN A 764 -49.37 11.54 50.92
C ASN A 764 -49.75 12.92 50.34
N TYR A 765 -50.90 13.06 49.68
CA TYR A 765 -51.30 14.30 49.00
C TYR A 765 -52.13 15.24 49.87
N ASN A 766 -52.95 14.71 50.78
CA ASN A 766 -53.80 15.56 51.62
C ASN A 766 -53.00 16.38 52.64
N ASP A 767 -51.80 15.90 52.96
CA ASP A 767 -50.77 16.63 53.68
C ASP A 767 -49.46 16.27 52.99
N ILE A 768 -48.65 17.25 52.56
CA ILE A 768 -47.25 17.01 52.13
C ILE A 768 -46.41 16.67 53.38
N ASP A 769 -46.86 15.70 54.15
CA ASP A 769 -46.25 15.26 55.36
C ASP A 769 -45.27 14.14 55.02
N ILE A 770 -43.98 14.39 55.23
CA ILE A 770 -43.02 13.28 55.23
C ILE A 770 -43.28 12.51 56.52
N LYS A 771 -43.93 11.35 56.43
CA LYS A 771 -44.06 10.47 57.57
C LYS A 771 -42.82 9.59 57.67
N ARG A 772 -41.95 9.87 58.66
CA ARG A 772 -40.86 8.97 59.06
C ARG A 772 -41.34 8.01 60.11
N VAL A 773 -41.19 6.72 59.89
CA VAL A 773 -41.49 5.67 60.88
C VAL A 773 -40.19 4.96 61.25
N ASN A 774 -39.89 4.87 62.54
CA ASN A 774 -38.80 4.07 63.07
C ASN A 774 -39.34 2.69 63.47
N ILE A 775 -38.96 1.65 62.73
CA ILE A 775 -39.46 0.28 62.94
C ILE A 775 -39.03 -0.29 64.30
N ARG A 776 -37.88 0.14 64.84
CA ARG A 776 -37.35 -0.38 66.10
C ARG A 776 -38.04 0.20 67.33
N THR A 777 -38.47 1.46 67.26
CA THR A 777 -39.12 2.16 68.38
C THR A 777 -40.64 2.29 68.22
N GLY A 778 -41.17 2.08 67.01
CA GLY A 778 -42.56 2.34 66.67
C GLY A 778 -42.91 3.83 66.58
N GLU A 779 -41.93 4.73 66.74
CA GLU A 779 -42.16 6.17 66.68
C GLU A 779 -42.37 6.62 65.25
N SER A 780 -43.42 7.40 65.02
CA SER A 780 -43.68 8.05 63.74
C SER A 780 -43.67 9.56 63.90
N HIS A 781 -42.90 10.25 63.06
CA HIS A 781 -42.88 11.71 62.97
C HIS A 781 -43.42 12.15 61.61
N ILE A 782 -44.39 13.03 61.67
CA ILE A 782 -45.01 13.68 60.52
C ILE A 782 -44.33 15.05 60.38
N TYR A 783 -43.61 15.26 59.28
CA TYR A 783 -43.02 16.56 58.98
C TYR A 783 -43.97 17.34 58.09
N SER A 784 -44.76 18.21 58.70
CA SER A 784 -45.61 19.16 57.98
C SER A 784 -44.78 20.35 57.51
N PHE A 785 -44.89 20.69 56.23
CA PHE A 785 -44.34 21.95 55.74
C PHE A 785 -45.11 23.11 56.39
N PRO A 786 -44.42 24.14 56.91
CA PRO A 786 -45.11 25.34 57.35
C PRO A 786 -45.71 26.03 56.11
N ASP A 787 -46.99 26.38 56.19
CA ASP A 787 -47.79 27.19 55.25
C ASP A 787 -48.97 26.47 54.56
N HIS A 788 -49.66 25.59 55.28
CA HIS A 788 -51.10 25.37 55.06
C HIS A 788 -51.89 25.78 56.31
N GLN A 789 -52.27 27.07 56.36
CA GLN A 789 -53.43 27.56 57.10
C GLN A 789 -54.45 28.10 56.11
#